data_AF-A0A968WWL8-F1
#
_entry.id   AF-A0A968WWL8-F1
#
_cell.length_a   1.000
_cell.length_b   1.000
_cell.length_c   1.000
_cell.angle_alpha   90.00
_cell.angle_beta   90.00
_cell.angle_gamma   90.00
#
_symmetry.space_group_name_H-M   'P 1'
#
loop_
_entity.id
_entity.type
_entity.pdbx_description
1 polymer ?
#
loop_
_entity_poly.entity_id
_entity_poly.type
_entity_poly.pdbx_seq_one_letter_code
_entity_poly.pdbx_strand_id
1 'polypeptide(L)'
;MQSKGRMKEILGSTTTTEDSGLIEQITAFAAKWPIDPKAIAACLVEELQQLSPKHPQLPITRSAGAVELVRSFRKELTAKRAAKEFDETLAALTDNPILAFEIALEWLQALHPSGDSQLLIEAAVLVVLNDTIPSVTPPAPASRISLTGFTGTHRRIQESKIELDYYEFTTRLRLYEIKTVPAFEEFQKLKHQLAESRRRDLRLDQFKAGVLSSFVRNRLLDQIYLPLIGANLAKQLGAAGSDTRTDRMGLLLLISPPGYGKTTLMEYVASRLGITLVKINGPALGHQVTSLDPAEANNASAREEIEKLNLAFEMGDNVMIYIDDIQHTNPEFLQKFISLCDGTRKIEGVFKGEAKTYDLRGRKVAVVMAGNPYTEVGGKFQVPDMLANRADTYNLGDILGGHEEAFKDSYIENSLTSNPILARIGSRSHNDALTVLKIALTGSREGIEFESSFSAEEINDAVAVMEKLLHVREIILRVNQEYVRSAAMEDAYRTEPPFKLQGSYRNMNKIADKILPLMTDAEVATIIADHYRGEAQTLSQAAEANLLKWREINSLATPEDIARWTAIKSTFKRNILSGGAGENDPINRITSHMTAFTAGLEKIEQAVSNPTLSEMTVERLQRIIEGLRAVPVNVEITVQPVEPQPVSSLPVAFSNKIEQNVNPAE
;
A
#
# COMPACT_ATOMS: atom_id res chain seq x y z
N MET A 1 55.58 -19.47 -33.85
CA MET A 1 55.04 -18.87 -32.61
C MET A 1 55.50 -17.42 -32.36
N GLN A 2 56.72 -17.02 -32.74
CA GLN A 2 57.26 -15.67 -32.48
C GLN A 2 56.42 -14.49 -33.04
N SER A 3 55.70 -14.64 -34.16
CA SER A 3 54.85 -13.58 -34.71
C SER A 3 53.56 -13.34 -33.93
N LYS A 4 53.04 -14.36 -33.21
CA LYS A 4 51.79 -14.26 -32.43
C LYS A 4 51.99 -13.55 -31.09
N GLY A 5 53.18 -13.59 -30.48
CA GLY A 5 53.48 -12.95 -29.19
C GLY A 5 53.62 -11.42 -29.29
N ARG A 6 54.39 -10.93 -30.27
CA ARG A 6 54.62 -9.49 -30.49
C ARG A 6 53.35 -8.68 -30.75
N MET A 7 52.37 -9.26 -31.46
CA MET A 7 51.08 -8.60 -31.74
C MET A 7 50.21 -8.49 -30.48
N LYS A 8 50.32 -9.43 -29.54
CA LYS A 8 49.52 -9.45 -28.30
C LYS A 8 50.03 -8.49 -27.24
N GLU A 9 51.35 -8.31 -27.12
CA GLU A 9 51.96 -7.24 -26.30
C GLU A 9 51.50 -5.85 -26.76
N ILE A 10 51.40 -5.62 -28.07
CA ILE A 10 50.93 -4.35 -28.65
C ILE A 10 49.43 -4.12 -28.40
N LEU A 11 48.63 -5.18 -28.24
CA LEU A 11 47.17 -5.13 -28.06
C LEU A 11 46.70 -5.29 -26.59
N GLY A 12 47.62 -5.40 -25.63
CA GLY A 12 47.30 -5.50 -24.20
C GLY A 12 46.60 -6.80 -23.77
N SER A 13 46.62 -7.86 -24.59
CA SER A 13 46.01 -9.15 -24.25
C SER A 13 47.05 -10.11 -23.66
N THR A 14 47.07 -10.29 -22.34
CA THR A 14 47.99 -11.18 -21.61
C THR A 14 47.49 -12.62 -21.46
N THR A 15 46.38 -13.01 -22.08
CA THR A 15 45.90 -14.39 -22.01
C THR A 15 46.64 -15.29 -23.01
N THR A 16 47.48 -16.17 -22.46
CA THR A 16 48.11 -17.30 -23.14
C THR A 16 47.01 -18.19 -23.71
N THR A 17 46.94 -18.26 -25.04
CA THR A 17 45.99 -19.12 -25.75
C THR A 17 46.43 -20.57 -25.60
N GLU A 18 45.58 -21.39 -24.98
CA GLU A 18 45.69 -22.85 -24.86
C GLU A 18 45.94 -23.48 -26.25
N ASP A 19 47.13 -24.03 -26.50
CA ASP A 19 47.43 -24.79 -27.71
C ASP A 19 46.89 -26.21 -27.54
N SER A 20 45.80 -26.54 -28.25
CA SER A 20 45.10 -27.81 -28.11
C SER A 20 45.98 -29.02 -28.46
N GLY A 21 46.91 -28.89 -29.41
CA GLY A 21 47.83 -29.97 -29.78
C GLY A 21 48.88 -30.23 -28.70
N LEU A 22 49.36 -29.18 -28.03
CA LEU A 22 50.28 -29.30 -26.90
C LEU A 22 49.58 -29.89 -25.67
N ILE A 23 48.33 -29.49 -25.41
CA ILE A 23 47.52 -30.03 -24.31
C ILE A 23 47.30 -31.54 -24.48
N GLU A 24 47.00 -32.01 -25.69
CA GLU A 24 46.79 -33.44 -25.96
C GLU A 24 48.05 -34.28 -25.69
N GLN A 25 49.22 -33.78 -26.11
CA GLN A 25 50.52 -34.40 -25.84
C GLN A 25 50.88 -34.41 -24.36
N ILE A 26 50.64 -33.29 -23.65
CA ILE A 26 50.89 -33.17 -22.22
C ILE A 26 49.88 -34.00 -21.41
N THR A 27 48.64 -34.17 -21.87
CA THR A 27 47.63 -34.97 -21.18
C THR A 27 48.00 -36.45 -21.16
N ALA A 28 48.58 -36.96 -22.26
CA ALA A 28 49.13 -38.31 -22.29
C ALA A 28 50.32 -38.49 -21.33
N PHE A 29 51.15 -37.45 -21.16
CA PHE A 29 52.28 -37.42 -20.23
C PHE A 29 51.86 -37.28 -18.76
N ALA A 30 50.88 -36.42 -18.47
CA ALA A 30 50.40 -36.11 -17.12
C ALA A 30 49.47 -37.18 -16.54
N ALA A 31 49.06 -38.20 -17.30
CA ALA A 31 48.16 -39.26 -16.84
C ALA A 31 48.66 -40.03 -15.59
N LYS A 32 49.98 -40.01 -15.32
CA LYS A 32 50.60 -40.62 -14.14
C LYS A 32 50.74 -39.68 -12.93
N TRP A 33 50.48 -38.38 -13.09
CA TRP A 33 50.73 -37.35 -12.07
C TRP A 33 49.50 -36.44 -11.86
N PRO A 34 49.20 -36.00 -10.63
CA PRO A 34 48.00 -35.20 -10.35
C PRO A 34 48.20 -33.72 -10.74
N ILE A 35 48.47 -33.43 -12.02
CA ILE A 35 48.82 -32.09 -12.53
C ILE A 35 47.85 -31.70 -13.65
N ASP A 36 47.41 -30.43 -13.68
CA ASP A 36 46.53 -29.89 -14.71
C ASP A 36 47.30 -29.70 -16.04
N PRO A 37 47.03 -30.49 -17.10
CA PRO A 37 47.73 -30.40 -18.38
C PRO A 37 47.61 -29.03 -19.04
N LYS A 38 46.50 -28.32 -18.79
CA LYS A 38 46.28 -26.98 -19.34
C LYS A 38 47.19 -25.94 -18.70
N ALA A 39 47.43 -26.04 -17.39
CA ALA A 39 48.32 -25.15 -16.68
C ALA A 39 49.78 -25.33 -17.14
N ILE A 40 50.22 -26.58 -17.32
CA ILE A 40 51.54 -26.91 -17.87
C ILE A 40 51.68 -26.34 -19.30
N ALA A 41 50.68 -26.56 -20.14
CA ALA A 41 50.68 -26.09 -21.51
C ALA A 41 50.78 -24.55 -21.59
N ALA A 42 50.01 -23.84 -20.77
CA ALA A 42 50.05 -22.38 -20.71
C ALA A 42 51.43 -21.86 -20.27
N CYS A 43 52.02 -22.47 -19.23
CA CYS A 43 53.35 -22.11 -18.73
C CYS A 43 54.44 -22.39 -19.78
N LEU A 44 54.45 -23.56 -20.41
CA LEU A 44 55.41 -23.90 -21.47
C LEU A 44 55.30 -22.96 -22.68
N VAL A 45 54.07 -22.62 -23.09
CA VAL A 45 53.85 -21.68 -24.19
C VAL A 45 54.39 -20.29 -23.85
N GLU A 46 54.25 -19.85 -22.60
CA GLU A 46 54.79 -18.57 -22.12
C GLU A 46 56.32 -18.59 -22.08
N GLU A 47 56.94 -19.63 -21.51
CA GLU A 47 58.39 -19.77 -21.43
C GLU A 47 59.06 -19.90 -22.81
N LEU A 48 58.48 -20.71 -23.70
CA LEU A 48 58.97 -20.88 -25.08
C LEU A 48 58.86 -19.59 -25.91
N GLN A 49 57.88 -18.73 -25.61
CA GLN A 49 57.75 -17.43 -26.26
C GLN A 49 58.80 -16.41 -25.80
N GLN A 50 59.33 -16.56 -24.58
CA GLN A 50 60.35 -15.69 -24.00
C GLN A 50 61.80 -16.07 -24.40
N LEU A 51 61.99 -17.16 -25.15
CA LEU A 51 63.30 -17.58 -25.65
C LEU A 51 63.92 -16.57 -26.64
N SER A 52 65.07 -16.01 -26.27
CA SER A 52 65.85 -15.10 -27.12
C SER A 52 66.73 -15.89 -28.10
N PRO A 53 66.88 -15.45 -29.37
CA PRO A 53 67.76 -16.12 -30.35
C PRO A 53 69.25 -16.16 -29.93
N LYS A 54 69.66 -15.35 -28.95
CA LYS A 54 71.02 -15.35 -28.41
C LYS A 54 71.28 -16.43 -27.36
N HIS A 55 70.23 -16.96 -26.72
CA HIS A 55 70.29 -18.01 -25.71
C HIS A 55 69.15 -19.02 -25.96
N PRO A 56 69.37 -20.03 -26.81
CA PRO A 56 68.32 -20.96 -27.24
C PRO A 56 67.94 -22.01 -26.17
N GLN A 57 68.54 -21.95 -24.98
CA GLN A 57 68.25 -22.87 -23.88
C GLN A 57 67.08 -22.34 -23.04
N LEU A 58 66.20 -23.26 -22.60
CA LEU A 58 65.11 -22.95 -21.68
C LEU A 58 65.68 -22.24 -20.44
N PRO A 59 65.15 -21.07 -20.05
CA PRO A 59 65.53 -20.41 -18.81
C PRO A 59 64.96 -21.21 -17.63
N ILE A 60 65.66 -22.26 -17.22
CA ILE A 60 65.24 -23.09 -16.09
C ILE A 60 65.50 -22.30 -14.80
N THR A 61 64.43 -21.98 -14.08
CA THR A 61 64.52 -21.47 -12.70
C THR A 61 64.87 -22.62 -11.78
N ARG A 62 65.80 -22.39 -10.84
CA ARG A 62 66.34 -23.42 -9.95
C ARG A 62 66.13 -23.02 -8.51
N SER A 63 65.64 -23.92 -7.67
CA SER A 63 65.66 -23.76 -6.24
C SER A 63 67.07 -24.00 -5.70
N ALA A 64 67.44 -23.25 -4.64
CA ALA A 64 68.75 -23.42 -4.02
C ALA A 64 68.93 -24.84 -3.44
N GLY A 65 67.85 -25.41 -2.90
CA GLY A 65 67.83 -26.77 -2.36
C GLY A 65 68.08 -27.85 -3.41
N ALA A 66 67.46 -27.75 -4.60
CA ALA A 66 67.70 -28.70 -5.68
C ALA A 66 69.14 -28.64 -6.20
N VAL A 67 69.71 -27.43 -6.32
CA VAL A 67 71.11 -27.25 -6.74
C VAL A 67 72.09 -27.88 -5.74
N GLU A 68 71.85 -27.70 -4.44
CA GLU A 68 72.66 -28.30 -3.38
C GLU A 68 72.53 -29.82 -3.36
N LEU A 69 71.31 -30.33 -3.56
CA LEU A 69 71.03 -31.75 -3.65
C LEU A 69 71.78 -32.40 -4.82
N VAL A 70 71.77 -31.79 -6.01
CA VAL A 70 72.53 -32.29 -7.17
C VAL A 70 74.05 -32.27 -6.91
N ARG A 71 74.57 -31.24 -6.23
CA ARG A 71 76.00 -31.19 -5.84
C ARG A 71 76.33 -32.31 -4.84
N SER A 72 75.48 -32.53 -3.83
CA SER A 72 75.64 -33.61 -2.86
C SER A 72 75.61 -34.97 -3.54
N PHE A 73 74.62 -35.18 -4.41
CA PHE A 73 74.43 -36.39 -5.20
C PHE A 73 75.67 -36.72 -6.04
N ARG A 74 76.19 -35.77 -6.83
CA ARG A 74 77.41 -35.98 -7.63
C ARG A 74 78.64 -36.28 -6.77
N LYS A 75 78.76 -35.64 -5.61
CA LYS A 75 79.84 -35.90 -4.65
C LYS A 75 79.76 -37.32 -4.09
N GLU A 76 78.57 -37.79 -3.72
CA GLU A 76 78.34 -39.14 -3.23
C GLU A 76 78.57 -40.22 -4.30
N LEU A 77 78.13 -39.98 -5.54
CA LEU A 77 78.41 -40.86 -6.67
C LEU A 77 79.91 -41.02 -6.93
N THR A 78 80.66 -39.93 -6.80
CA THR A 78 82.12 -39.95 -6.93
C THR A 78 82.77 -40.72 -5.79
N ALA A 79 82.31 -40.50 -4.55
CA ALA A 79 82.81 -41.22 -3.36
C ALA A 79 82.54 -42.74 -3.43
N LYS A 80 81.38 -43.14 -3.97
CA LYS A 80 80.98 -44.54 -4.17
C LYS A 80 81.49 -45.18 -5.47
N ARG A 81 82.26 -44.46 -6.28
CA ARG A 81 82.77 -44.88 -7.61
C ARG A 81 81.66 -45.30 -8.61
N ALA A 82 80.45 -44.79 -8.44
CA ALA A 82 79.29 -45.11 -9.29
C ALA A 82 79.01 -44.03 -10.36
N ALA A 83 79.74 -42.92 -10.36
CA ALA A 83 79.50 -41.79 -11.27
C ALA A 83 79.56 -42.19 -12.75
N LYS A 84 80.56 -42.98 -13.15
CA LYS A 84 80.74 -43.40 -14.54
C LYS A 84 79.60 -44.30 -15.04
N GLU A 85 79.19 -45.26 -14.22
CA GLU A 85 78.08 -46.18 -14.53
C GLU A 85 76.74 -45.44 -14.63
N PHE A 86 76.52 -44.47 -13.74
CA PHE A 86 75.34 -43.61 -13.77
C PHE A 86 75.29 -42.74 -15.04
N ASP A 87 76.39 -42.08 -15.39
CA ASP A 87 76.47 -41.24 -16.60
C ASP A 87 76.32 -42.06 -17.88
N GLU A 88 76.89 -43.27 -17.95
CA GLU A 88 76.71 -44.21 -19.07
C GLU A 88 75.26 -44.69 -19.18
N THR A 89 74.58 -44.94 -18.06
CA THR A 89 73.17 -45.31 -18.02
C THR A 89 72.28 -44.19 -18.55
N LEU A 90 72.52 -42.95 -18.11
CA LEU A 90 71.77 -41.80 -18.62
C LEU A 90 72.06 -41.51 -20.10
N ALA A 91 73.31 -41.68 -20.55
CA ALA A 91 73.67 -41.51 -21.96
C ALA A 91 73.04 -42.57 -22.88
N ALA A 92 72.84 -43.80 -22.39
CA ALA A 92 72.10 -44.83 -23.13
C ALA A 92 70.60 -44.51 -23.28
N LEU A 93 70.07 -43.59 -22.46
CA LEU A 93 68.66 -43.24 -22.37
C LEU A 93 68.31 -41.88 -22.99
N THR A 94 69.21 -41.31 -23.80
CA THR A 94 69.01 -39.99 -24.44
C THR A 94 67.71 -39.91 -25.26
N ASP A 95 67.33 -41.02 -25.92
CA ASP A 95 66.10 -41.12 -26.72
C ASP A 95 64.84 -41.41 -25.88
N ASN A 96 64.98 -41.70 -24.58
CA ASN A 96 63.90 -42.03 -23.64
C ASN A 96 63.96 -41.15 -22.38
N PRO A 97 63.66 -39.84 -22.49
CA PRO A 97 63.86 -38.87 -21.40
C PRO A 97 63.01 -39.15 -20.15
N ILE A 98 61.85 -39.80 -20.31
CA ILE A 98 60.98 -40.19 -19.19
C ILE A 98 61.65 -41.28 -18.35
N LEU A 99 62.21 -42.30 -19.00
CA LEU A 99 62.89 -43.40 -18.32
C LEU A 99 64.20 -42.90 -17.67
N ALA A 100 64.90 -41.97 -18.33
CA ALA A 100 66.04 -41.28 -17.74
C ALA A 100 65.66 -40.50 -16.47
N PHE A 101 64.51 -39.83 -16.45
CA PHE A 101 63.98 -39.14 -15.28
C PHE A 101 63.57 -40.10 -14.15
N GLU A 102 62.84 -41.17 -14.45
CA GLU A 102 62.44 -42.19 -13.47
C GLU A 102 63.69 -42.78 -12.79
N ILE A 103 64.73 -43.14 -13.56
CA ILE A 103 65.98 -43.68 -13.03
C ILE A 103 66.76 -42.63 -12.22
N ALA A 104 66.86 -41.38 -12.69
CA ALA A 104 67.52 -40.32 -11.93
C ALA A 104 66.82 -40.06 -10.60
N LEU A 105 65.49 -40.07 -10.59
CA LEU A 105 64.67 -39.89 -9.39
C LEU A 105 64.85 -41.06 -8.40
N GLU A 106 64.86 -42.31 -8.89
CA GLU A 106 65.10 -43.49 -8.05
C GLU A 106 66.47 -43.45 -7.37
N TRP A 107 67.53 -43.07 -8.10
CA TRP A 107 68.87 -42.93 -7.55
C TRP A 107 68.96 -41.81 -6.51
N LEU A 108 68.29 -40.67 -6.76
CA LEU A 108 68.22 -39.57 -5.80
C LEU A 108 67.42 -39.96 -4.54
N GLN A 109 66.31 -40.67 -4.69
CA GLN A 109 65.51 -41.20 -3.57
C GLN A 109 66.29 -42.23 -2.75
N ALA A 110 67.07 -43.10 -3.40
CA ALA A 110 67.89 -44.10 -2.72
C ALA A 110 69.00 -43.49 -1.87
N LEU A 111 69.58 -42.37 -2.30
CA LEU A 111 70.61 -41.64 -1.55
C LEU A 111 70.02 -40.65 -0.52
N HIS A 112 68.82 -40.13 -0.78
CA HIS A 112 68.14 -39.19 0.09
C HIS A 112 66.69 -39.64 0.42
N PRO A 113 66.51 -40.74 1.17
CA PRO A 113 65.19 -41.34 1.43
C PRO A 113 64.26 -40.46 2.29
N SER A 114 64.82 -39.50 3.03
CA SER A 114 64.07 -38.52 3.83
C SER A 114 63.98 -37.13 3.17
N GLY A 115 64.36 -37.00 1.90
CA GLY A 115 64.33 -35.74 1.17
C GLY A 115 62.91 -35.26 0.86
N ASP A 116 62.73 -33.94 0.73
CA ASP A 116 61.47 -33.38 0.23
C ASP A 116 61.20 -33.88 -1.20
N SER A 117 60.05 -34.51 -1.41
CA SER A 117 59.64 -35.06 -2.70
C SER A 117 59.67 -34.02 -3.82
N GLN A 118 59.37 -32.74 -3.53
CA GLN A 118 59.39 -31.68 -4.54
C GLN A 118 60.83 -31.32 -4.97
N LEU A 119 61.77 -31.29 -4.03
CA LEU A 119 63.18 -31.02 -4.30
C LEU A 119 63.86 -32.18 -5.03
N LEU A 120 63.48 -33.43 -4.72
CA LEU A 120 64.00 -34.62 -5.41
C LEU A 120 63.56 -34.66 -6.89
N ILE A 121 62.31 -34.31 -7.16
CA ILE A 121 61.78 -34.19 -8.53
C ILE A 121 62.55 -33.12 -9.30
N GLU A 122 62.71 -31.94 -8.71
CA GLU A 122 63.47 -30.85 -9.35
C GLU A 122 64.93 -31.23 -9.62
N ALA A 123 65.60 -31.85 -8.65
CA ALA A 123 66.98 -32.32 -8.80
C ALA A 123 67.12 -33.39 -9.90
N ALA A 124 66.17 -34.31 -10.02
CA ALA A 124 66.17 -35.32 -11.08
C ALA A 124 66.05 -34.70 -12.47
N VAL A 125 65.20 -33.68 -12.63
CA VAL A 125 65.08 -32.91 -13.89
C VAL A 125 66.41 -32.22 -14.24
N LEU A 126 67.07 -31.58 -13.27
CA LEU A 126 68.36 -30.91 -13.48
C LEU A 126 69.47 -31.88 -13.92
N VAL A 127 69.47 -33.10 -13.36
CA VAL A 127 70.44 -34.15 -13.73
C VAL A 127 70.21 -34.65 -15.16
N VAL A 128 68.96 -34.95 -15.53
CA VAL A 128 68.63 -35.46 -16.87
C VAL A 128 68.86 -34.42 -17.96
N LEU A 129 68.59 -33.14 -17.69
CA LEU A 129 68.82 -32.05 -18.65
C LEU A 129 70.29 -31.66 -18.80
N ASN A 130 71.21 -32.35 -18.09
CA ASN A 130 72.63 -32.03 -18.06
C ASN A 130 72.89 -30.54 -17.76
N ASP A 131 72.11 -29.99 -16.84
CA ASP A 131 72.14 -28.57 -16.56
C ASP A 131 73.50 -28.13 -15.99
N THR A 132 74.04 -27.04 -16.52
CA THR A 132 75.30 -26.47 -16.04
C THR A 132 75.04 -25.64 -14.79
N ILE A 133 75.31 -26.24 -13.63
CA ILE A 133 75.11 -25.59 -12.33
C ILE A 133 75.95 -24.29 -12.25
N PRO A 134 75.34 -23.11 -12.07
CA PRO A 134 76.08 -21.87 -11.91
C PRO A 134 76.94 -21.86 -10.63
N SER A 135 78.05 -21.12 -10.67
CA SER A 135 78.98 -20.99 -9.54
C SER A 135 78.39 -20.25 -8.34
N VAL A 136 77.40 -19.38 -8.58
CA VAL A 136 76.63 -18.68 -7.55
C VAL A 136 75.15 -19.00 -7.76
N THR A 137 74.52 -19.56 -6.73
CA THR A 137 73.09 -19.83 -6.73
C THR A 137 72.37 -18.54 -6.31
N PRO A 138 71.48 -17.95 -7.14
CA PRO A 138 70.66 -16.85 -6.69
C PRO A 138 69.77 -17.31 -5.52
N PRO A 139 69.51 -16.47 -4.50
CA PRO A 139 68.57 -16.82 -3.45
C PRO A 139 67.18 -17.04 -4.07
N ALA A 140 66.56 -18.17 -3.74
CA ALA A 140 65.22 -18.46 -4.21
C ALA A 140 64.25 -17.35 -3.73
N PRO A 141 63.36 -16.83 -4.59
CA PRO A 141 62.29 -15.97 -4.12
C PRO A 141 61.46 -16.75 -3.10
N ALA A 142 61.16 -16.13 -1.95
CA ALA A 142 60.38 -16.79 -0.90
C ALA A 142 58.97 -17.09 -1.41
N SER A 143 58.69 -18.36 -1.73
CA SER A 143 57.37 -18.83 -2.13
C SER A 143 56.39 -18.93 -0.96
N ARG A 144 56.91 -18.91 0.27
CA ARG A 144 56.14 -18.91 1.51
C ARG A 144 56.42 -17.66 2.33
N ILE A 145 55.35 -17.03 2.81
CA ILE A 145 55.42 -15.86 3.67
C ILE A 145 54.36 -15.95 4.75
N SER A 146 54.76 -15.69 5.99
CA SER A 146 53.83 -15.54 7.11
C SER A 146 53.36 -14.09 7.14
N LEU A 147 52.09 -13.87 6.82
CA LEU A 147 51.48 -12.56 6.88
C LEU A 147 50.85 -12.37 8.27
N THR A 148 51.14 -11.26 8.92
CA THR A 148 50.71 -10.97 10.31
C THR A 148 49.69 -9.82 10.36
N GLY A 149 49.01 -9.67 11.50
CA GLY A 149 48.10 -8.53 11.73
C GLY A 149 46.65 -8.76 11.27
N PHE A 150 46.26 -10.00 10.97
CA PHE A 150 44.87 -10.31 10.62
C PHE A 150 44.00 -10.40 11.85
N THR A 151 42.82 -9.79 11.79
CA THR A 151 41.78 -9.89 12.81
C THR A 151 40.57 -10.61 12.21
N GLY A 152 40.14 -11.73 12.81
CA GLY A 152 38.96 -12.47 12.36
C GLY A 152 38.99 -13.97 12.69
N THR A 153 37.85 -14.62 12.58
CA THR A 153 37.61 -16.03 12.92
C THR A 153 37.61 -16.96 11.70
N HIS A 154 38.37 -16.62 10.66
CA HIS A 154 38.44 -17.44 9.45
C HIS A 154 39.36 -18.65 9.66
N ARG A 155 38.98 -19.83 9.14
CA ARG A 155 39.72 -21.11 9.34
C ARG A 155 41.20 -21.05 8.93
N ARG A 156 41.57 -20.16 8.01
CA ARG A 156 42.96 -19.98 7.51
C ARG A 156 43.77 -18.96 8.31
N ILE A 157 43.14 -18.25 9.25
CA ILE A 157 43.81 -17.35 10.19
C ILE A 157 44.09 -18.17 11.44
N GLN A 158 45.35 -18.28 11.83
CA GLN A 158 45.79 -18.91 13.08
C GLN A 158 46.63 -17.89 13.84
N GLU A 159 46.26 -17.59 15.09
CA GLU A 159 47.00 -16.63 15.94
C GLU A 159 47.26 -15.27 15.26
N SER A 160 46.28 -14.71 14.55
CA SER A 160 46.38 -13.46 13.79
C SER A 160 47.41 -13.49 12.63
N LYS A 161 47.75 -14.70 12.16
CA LYS A 161 48.66 -14.94 11.05
C LYS A 161 48.00 -15.79 9.97
N ILE A 162 48.47 -15.60 8.73
CA ILE A 162 48.15 -16.46 7.59
C ILE A 162 49.48 -16.90 6.98
N GLU A 163 49.70 -18.21 6.93
CA GLU A 163 50.78 -18.79 6.13
C GLU A 163 50.35 -18.78 4.66
N LEU A 164 50.99 -17.94 3.86
CA LEU A 164 50.73 -17.82 2.43
C LEU A 164 51.79 -18.58 1.66
N ASP A 165 51.36 -19.61 0.92
CA ASP A 165 52.14 -20.28 -0.11
C ASP A 165 51.67 -19.74 -1.47
N TYR A 166 52.58 -19.14 -2.24
CA TYR A 166 52.27 -18.46 -3.49
C TYR A 166 51.59 -19.37 -4.51
N TYR A 167 52.03 -20.62 -4.62
CA TYR A 167 51.51 -21.58 -5.61
C TYR A 167 50.11 -22.06 -5.22
N GLU A 168 49.89 -22.35 -3.93
CA GLU A 168 48.58 -22.67 -3.38
C GLU A 168 47.60 -21.51 -3.54
N PHE A 169 48.05 -20.29 -3.20
CA PHE A 169 47.23 -19.09 -3.27
C PHE A 169 46.77 -18.82 -4.69
N THR A 170 47.68 -18.85 -5.67
CA THR A 170 47.38 -18.56 -7.08
C THR A 170 46.41 -19.60 -7.65
N THR A 171 46.62 -20.88 -7.31
CA THR A 171 45.72 -21.97 -7.72
C THR A 171 44.32 -21.81 -7.11
N ARG A 172 44.24 -21.52 -5.80
CA ARG A 172 42.95 -21.27 -5.14
C ARG A 172 42.26 -20.04 -5.73
N LEU A 173 42.98 -18.95 -5.95
CA LEU A 173 42.42 -17.71 -6.49
C LEU A 173 41.81 -17.95 -7.87
N ARG A 174 42.55 -18.64 -8.76
CA ARG A 174 42.04 -19.01 -10.08
C ARG A 174 40.78 -19.87 -10.00
N LEU A 175 40.75 -20.87 -9.12
CA LEU A 175 39.55 -21.69 -8.91
C LEU A 175 38.38 -20.87 -8.36
N TYR A 176 38.65 -19.94 -7.45
CA TYR A 176 37.67 -19.02 -6.88
C TYR A 176 37.08 -18.10 -7.96
N GLU A 177 37.91 -17.52 -8.83
CA GLU A 177 37.49 -16.66 -9.93
C GLU A 177 36.70 -17.41 -11.01
N ILE A 178 37.07 -18.65 -11.33
CA ILE A 178 36.39 -19.42 -12.38
C ILE A 178 35.08 -20.03 -11.88
N LYS A 179 35.01 -20.45 -10.61
CA LYS A 179 33.85 -21.18 -10.08
C LYS A 179 33.03 -20.37 -9.08
N THR A 180 33.67 -19.87 -8.02
CA THR A 180 32.97 -19.28 -6.88
C THR A 180 32.39 -17.91 -7.18
N VAL A 181 33.15 -17.04 -7.86
CA VAL A 181 32.68 -15.68 -8.20
C VAL A 181 31.46 -15.72 -9.13
N PRO A 182 31.48 -16.45 -10.27
CA PRO A 182 30.31 -16.55 -11.14
C PRO A 182 29.10 -17.14 -10.44
N ALA A 183 29.29 -18.23 -9.66
CA ALA A 183 28.21 -18.86 -8.92
C ALA A 183 27.59 -17.91 -7.87
N PHE A 184 28.40 -17.08 -7.20
CA PHE A 184 27.91 -16.09 -6.26
C PHE A 184 27.14 -14.97 -6.95
N GLU A 185 27.64 -14.47 -8.08
CA GLU A 185 26.94 -13.45 -8.87
C GLU A 185 25.60 -13.97 -9.41
N GLU A 186 25.55 -15.20 -9.92
CA GLU A 186 24.32 -15.86 -10.34
C GLU A 186 23.34 -16.03 -9.18
N PHE A 187 23.82 -16.46 -8.01
CA PHE A 187 23.01 -16.54 -6.81
C PHE A 187 22.41 -15.19 -6.42
N GLN A 188 23.19 -14.11 -6.43
CA GLN A 188 22.68 -12.77 -6.11
C GLN A 188 21.62 -12.31 -7.13
N LYS A 189 21.85 -12.56 -8.42
CA LYS A 189 20.88 -12.26 -9.48
C LYS A 189 19.58 -13.05 -9.27
N LEU A 190 19.68 -14.35 -9.04
CA LEU A 190 18.52 -15.22 -8.82
C LEU A 190 17.75 -14.81 -7.55
N LYS A 191 18.47 -14.52 -6.46
CA LYS A 191 17.87 -14.03 -5.22
C LYS A 191 17.11 -12.72 -5.44
N HIS A 192 17.70 -11.78 -6.17
CA HIS A 192 17.05 -10.50 -6.48
C HIS A 192 15.81 -10.71 -7.37
N GLN A 193 15.91 -11.51 -8.42
CA GLN A 193 14.80 -11.85 -9.31
C GLN A 193 13.64 -12.53 -8.57
N LEU A 194 13.94 -13.49 -7.69
CA LEU A 194 12.94 -14.19 -6.90
C LEU A 194 12.25 -13.24 -5.91
N ALA A 195 13.01 -12.36 -5.26
CA ALA A 195 12.47 -11.35 -4.36
C ALA A 195 11.55 -10.36 -5.10
N GLU A 196 11.98 -9.88 -6.26
CA GLU A 196 11.19 -8.97 -7.12
C GLU A 196 9.92 -9.65 -7.67
N SER A 197 10.02 -10.89 -8.14
CA SER A 197 8.85 -11.66 -8.59
C SER A 197 7.85 -11.82 -7.46
N ARG A 198 8.30 -12.24 -6.26
CA ARG A 198 7.43 -12.39 -5.10
C ARG A 198 6.83 -11.06 -4.64
N ARG A 199 7.58 -9.97 -4.71
CA ARG A 199 7.08 -8.63 -4.40
C ARG A 199 5.93 -8.22 -5.32
N ARG A 200 6.04 -8.52 -6.62
CA ARG A 200 4.98 -8.25 -7.61
C ARG A 200 3.77 -9.17 -7.45
N ASP A 201 4.00 -10.47 -7.22
CA ASP A 201 2.93 -11.45 -6.95
C ASP A 201 2.07 -11.01 -5.76
N LEU A 202 2.72 -10.57 -4.68
CA LEU A 202 2.08 -10.08 -3.46
C LEU A 202 1.62 -8.61 -3.56
N ARG A 203 1.88 -7.93 -4.69
CA ARG A 203 1.53 -6.53 -4.93
C ARG A 203 1.94 -5.59 -3.79
N LEU A 204 3.11 -5.82 -3.16
CA LEU A 204 3.50 -5.15 -1.90
C LEU A 204 3.56 -3.62 -1.98
N ASP A 205 3.76 -3.07 -3.18
CA ASP A 205 3.80 -1.62 -3.39
C ASP A 205 2.44 -0.95 -3.17
N GLN A 206 1.32 -1.70 -3.23
CA GLN A 206 -0.03 -1.20 -2.90
C GLN A 206 -0.21 -0.95 -1.41
N PHE A 207 0.64 -1.52 -0.54
CA PHE A 207 0.55 -1.41 0.91
C PHE A 207 1.47 -0.35 1.51
N LYS A 208 2.25 0.34 0.68
CA LYS A 208 3.05 1.49 1.12
C LYS A 208 2.15 2.72 1.19
N ALA A 209 1.92 3.22 2.40
CA ALA A 209 1.30 4.52 2.59
C ALA A 209 2.22 5.60 1.98
N GLY A 210 1.80 6.20 0.88
CA GLY A 210 2.43 7.40 0.35
C GLY A 210 1.94 8.62 1.11
N VAL A 211 2.84 9.51 1.54
CA VAL A 211 2.43 10.81 2.07
C VAL A 211 1.85 11.60 0.91
N LEU A 212 0.54 11.91 0.96
CA LEU A 212 -0.08 12.83 0.00
C LEU A 212 0.56 14.20 0.19
N SER A 213 1.14 14.74 -0.88
CA SER A 213 1.74 16.10 -0.90
C SER A 213 0.73 17.20 -0.55
N SER A 214 -0.57 16.88 -0.59
CA SER A 214 -1.68 17.78 -0.26
C SER A 214 -2.14 17.72 1.19
N PHE A 215 -1.61 16.84 2.04
CA PHE A 215 -2.03 16.76 3.44
C PHE A 215 -1.48 17.95 4.26
N VAL A 216 -2.38 18.72 4.85
CA VAL A 216 -2.04 19.83 5.75
C VAL A 216 -2.34 19.41 7.20
N ARG A 217 -1.30 19.41 8.04
CA ARG A 217 -1.43 19.19 9.48
C ARG A 217 -1.96 20.48 10.13
N ASN A 218 -3.27 20.54 10.30
CA ASN A 218 -3.98 21.70 10.85
C ASN A 218 -4.17 21.61 12.38
N ARG A 219 -4.62 22.71 12.99
CA ARG A 219 -4.85 22.79 14.44
C ARG A 219 -5.88 21.78 14.94
N LEU A 220 -6.95 21.53 14.18
CA LEU A 220 -7.99 20.56 14.52
C LEU A 220 -7.41 19.14 14.67
N LEU A 221 -6.53 18.75 13.74
CA LEU A 221 -5.86 17.46 13.76
C LEU A 221 -4.95 17.36 14.98
N ASP A 222 -4.18 18.40 15.28
CA ASP A 222 -3.21 18.41 16.38
C ASP A 222 -3.84 18.40 17.75
N GLN A 223 -4.89 19.21 17.94
CA GLN A 223 -5.48 19.44 19.25
C GLN A 223 -6.53 18.39 19.59
N ILE A 224 -7.17 17.78 18.59
CA ILE A 224 -8.33 16.92 18.81
C ILE A 224 -8.13 15.53 18.22
N TYR A 225 -7.95 15.42 16.90
CA TYR A 225 -8.04 14.11 16.25
C TYR A 225 -6.84 13.20 16.58
N LEU A 226 -5.60 13.71 16.52
CA LEU A 226 -4.40 12.93 16.80
C LEU A 226 -4.34 12.41 18.25
N PRO A 227 -4.67 13.20 19.29
CA PRO A 227 -4.78 12.68 20.65
C PRO A 227 -5.79 11.52 20.80
N LEU A 228 -6.98 11.64 20.19
CA LEU A 228 -8.03 10.63 20.27
C LEU A 228 -7.65 9.34 19.55
N ILE A 229 -7.20 9.46 18.30
CA ILE A 229 -6.75 8.32 17.48
C ILE A 229 -5.51 7.69 18.12
N GLY A 230 -4.56 8.50 18.60
CA GLY A 230 -3.33 8.04 19.24
C GLY A 230 -3.60 7.21 20.49
N ALA A 231 -4.56 7.61 21.33
CA ALA A 231 -4.96 6.84 22.50
C ALA A 231 -5.50 5.45 22.12
N ASN A 232 -6.35 5.35 21.09
CA ASN A 232 -6.85 4.06 20.62
C ASN A 232 -5.73 3.22 19.96
N LEU A 233 -4.92 3.79 19.08
CA LEU A 233 -3.82 3.08 18.44
C LEU A 233 -2.79 2.57 19.45
N ALA A 234 -2.54 3.32 20.54
CA ALA A 234 -1.69 2.87 21.64
C ALA A 234 -2.26 1.62 22.34
N LYS A 235 -3.60 1.51 22.49
CA LYS A 235 -4.23 0.28 22.97
C LYS A 235 -4.06 -0.87 21.97
N GLN A 236 -4.26 -0.64 20.68
CA GLN A 236 -4.23 -1.70 19.66
C GLN A 236 -2.80 -2.22 19.38
N LEU A 237 -1.81 -1.34 19.32
CA LEU A 237 -0.42 -1.66 18.94
C LEU A 237 0.47 -1.95 20.16
N GLY A 238 0.06 -1.47 21.34
CA GLY A 238 0.87 -1.40 22.56
C GLY A 238 1.65 -0.09 22.65
N ALA A 239 1.68 0.52 23.83
CA ALA A 239 2.43 1.75 24.09
C ALA A 239 3.96 1.49 24.09
N ALA A 240 4.74 2.46 23.62
CA ALA A 240 6.19 2.46 23.78
C ALA A 240 6.56 2.97 25.19
N GLY A 241 7.10 2.11 26.05
CA GLY A 241 7.50 2.46 27.42
C GLY A 241 7.51 1.25 28.37
N SER A 242 7.98 1.45 29.60
CA SER A 242 8.08 0.43 30.65
C SER A 242 6.73 -0.05 31.20
N ASP A 243 5.63 0.62 30.83
CA ASP A 243 4.27 0.35 31.29
C ASP A 243 3.45 -0.30 30.15
N THR A 244 3.99 -1.40 29.62
CA THR A 244 3.33 -2.19 28.57
C THR A 244 2.11 -2.87 29.16
N ARG A 245 0.94 -2.23 29.07
CA ARG A 245 -0.33 -2.96 29.21
C ARG A 245 -0.31 -4.10 28.18
N THR A 246 -0.38 -5.33 28.67
CA THR A 246 -0.37 -6.56 27.86
C THR A 246 -1.61 -6.71 26.98
N ASP A 247 -2.64 -5.91 27.28
CA ASP A 247 -3.98 -6.08 26.76
C ASP A 247 -4.13 -5.24 25.49
N ARG A 248 -3.47 -5.71 24.42
CA ARG A 248 -3.61 -5.11 23.09
C ARG A 248 -5.02 -5.38 22.59
N MET A 249 -5.91 -4.41 22.69
CA MET A 249 -7.34 -4.52 22.34
C MET A 249 -7.85 -3.23 21.69
N GLY A 250 -9.08 -3.29 21.18
CA GLY A 250 -9.78 -2.15 20.59
C GLY A 250 -9.84 -2.21 19.07
N LEU A 251 -10.85 -1.54 18.55
CA LEU A 251 -11.06 -1.25 17.14
C LEU A 251 -11.46 0.22 17.06
N LEU A 252 -10.90 0.96 16.10
CA LEU A 252 -11.25 2.37 15.92
C LEU A 252 -12.38 2.48 14.91
N LEU A 253 -13.51 3.07 15.30
CA LEU A 253 -14.60 3.35 14.39
C LEU A 253 -14.74 4.88 14.19
N LEU A 254 -14.34 5.37 13.02
CA LEU A 254 -14.39 6.78 12.65
C LEU A 254 -15.66 7.07 11.83
N ILE A 255 -16.56 7.85 12.40
CA ILE A 255 -17.77 8.31 11.73
C ILE A 255 -17.60 9.80 11.46
N SER A 256 -17.80 10.23 10.22
CA SER A 256 -17.90 11.65 9.91
C SER A 256 -18.62 11.89 8.59
N PRO A 257 -19.11 13.10 8.30
CA PRO A 257 -19.61 13.42 6.96
C PRO A 257 -18.54 13.21 5.87
N PRO A 258 -18.96 13.04 4.60
CA PRO A 258 -18.03 12.86 3.49
C PRO A 258 -17.11 14.09 3.30
N GLY A 259 -15.85 13.82 2.99
CA GLY A 259 -14.86 14.87 2.67
C GLY A 259 -14.20 15.56 3.87
N TYR A 260 -14.24 14.96 5.06
CA TYR A 260 -13.55 15.42 6.28
C TYR A 260 -12.13 14.86 6.44
N GLY A 261 -11.59 14.19 5.41
CA GLY A 261 -10.21 13.72 5.41
C GLY A 261 -9.91 12.48 6.29
N LYS A 262 -10.92 11.64 6.61
CA LYS A 262 -10.75 10.39 7.40
C LYS A 262 -9.63 9.50 6.83
N THR A 263 -9.73 9.18 5.54
CA THR A 263 -8.76 8.36 4.82
C THR A 263 -7.36 8.98 4.85
N THR A 264 -7.27 10.27 4.52
CA THR A 264 -6.01 11.02 4.46
C THR A 264 -5.33 11.10 5.84
N LEU A 265 -6.11 11.24 6.91
CA LEU A 265 -5.62 11.22 8.28
C LEU A 265 -5.03 9.85 8.65
N MET A 266 -5.69 8.76 8.28
CA MET A 266 -5.16 7.40 8.52
C MET A 266 -3.91 7.12 7.70
N GLU A 267 -3.86 7.55 6.45
CA GLU A 267 -2.65 7.46 5.60
C GLU A 267 -1.47 8.23 6.22
N TYR A 268 -1.72 9.46 6.71
CA TYR A 268 -0.71 10.25 7.41
C TYR A 268 -0.21 9.53 8.67
N VAL A 269 -1.11 9.03 9.52
CA VAL A 269 -0.75 8.34 10.76
C VAL A 269 0.04 7.07 10.48
N ALA A 270 -0.40 6.24 9.53
CA ALA A 270 0.31 5.02 9.17
C ALA A 270 1.73 5.30 8.64
N SER A 271 1.88 6.33 7.79
CA SER A 271 3.17 6.77 7.29
C SER A 271 4.10 7.25 8.41
N ARG A 272 3.58 8.05 9.36
CA ARG A 272 4.37 8.56 10.50
C ARG A 272 4.77 7.47 11.49
N LEU A 273 3.93 6.45 11.67
CA LEU A 273 4.23 5.31 12.54
C LEU A 273 5.09 4.23 11.85
N GLY A 274 5.30 4.31 10.53
CA GLY A 274 6.04 3.29 9.78
C GLY A 274 5.30 1.95 9.70
N ILE A 275 3.96 1.98 9.80
CA ILE A 275 3.10 0.79 9.76
C ILE A 275 2.60 0.59 8.34
N THR A 276 2.52 -0.66 7.89
CA THR A 276 1.96 -0.99 6.58
C THR A 276 0.45 -0.75 6.58
N LEU A 277 -0.03 0.13 5.70
CA LEU A 277 -1.46 0.43 5.56
C LEU A 277 -2.08 -0.46 4.50
N VAL A 278 -3.02 -1.32 4.91
CA VAL A 278 -3.85 -2.11 4.01
C VAL A 278 -5.22 -1.47 3.93
N LYS A 279 -5.47 -0.75 2.83
CA LYS A 279 -6.76 -0.09 2.55
C LYS A 279 -7.70 -1.06 1.85
N ILE A 280 -8.85 -1.30 2.48
CA ILE A 280 -9.98 -2.06 1.95
C ILE A 280 -11.09 -1.10 1.55
N ASN A 281 -11.58 -1.22 0.32
CA ASN A 281 -12.61 -0.33 -0.23
C ASN A 281 -14.01 -0.92 -0.01
N GLY A 282 -14.82 -0.31 0.87
CA GLY A 282 -16.19 -0.72 1.17
C GLY A 282 -17.10 -0.84 -0.06
N PRO A 283 -17.20 0.19 -0.93
CA PRO A 283 -17.94 0.12 -2.19
C PRO A 283 -17.54 -1.05 -3.10
N ALA A 284 -16.26 -1.42 -3.15
CA ALA A 284 -15.81 -2.56 -3.96
C ALA A 284 -16.22 -3.92 -3.37
N LEU A 285 -16.33 -4.03 -2.04
CA LEU A 285 -16.91 -5.20 -1.37
C LEU A 285 -18.43 -5.29 -1.64
N GLY A 286 -19.14 -4.17 -1.47
CA GLY A 286 -20.58 -4.10 -1.61
C GLY A 286 -21.36 -4.80 -0.49
N HIS A 287 -22.69 -4.79 -0.61
CA HIS A 287 -23.60 -5.35 0.41
C HIS A 287 -23.82 -6.86 0.31
N GLN A 288 -23.28 -7.53 -0.71
CA GLN A 288 -23.51 -8.97 -0.93
C GLN A 288 -22.46 -9.86 -0.26
N VAL A 289 -21.30 -9.30 0.10
CA VAL A 289 -20.23 -10.04 0.77
C VAL A 289 -20.56 -10.16 2.25
N THR A 290 -20.65 -11.38 2.77
CA THR A 290 -20.92 -11.68 4.19
C THR A 290 -19.79 -12.47 4.86
N SER A 291 -18.85 -13.00 4.08
CA SER A 291 -17.73 -13.81 4.57
C SER A 291 -16.36 -13.25 4.19
N LEU A 292 -15.32 -13.86 4.77
CA LEU A 292 -13.92 -13.57 4.50
C LEU A 292 -13.30 -14.57 3.52
N ASP A 293 -14.12 -15.36 2.80
CA ASP A 293 -13.67 -16.28 1.76
C ASP A 293 -13.73 -15.60 0.37
N PRO A 294 -12.59 -15.43 -0.33
CA PRO A 294 -12.57 -14.94 -1.70
C PRO A 294 -13.44 -15.73 -2.69
N ALA A 295 -13.64 -17.04 -2.45
CA ALA A 295 -14.44 -17.91 -3.31
C ALA A 295 -15.95 -17.59 -3.26
N GLU A 296 -16.44 -17.05 -2.14
CA GLU A 296 -17.84 -16.68 -1.97
C GLU A 296 -18.15 -15.27 -2.51
N ALA A 297 -17.14 -14.53 -2.97
CA ALA A 297 -17.34 -13.19 -3.52
C ALA A 297 -17.94 -13.23 -4.93
N ASN A 298 -19.07 -12.53 -5.11
CA ASN A 298 -19.85 -12.52 -6.36
C ASN A 298 -19.18 -11.80 -7.54
N ASN A 299 -18.22 -10.90 -7.27
CA ASN A 299 -17.53 -10.13 -8.30
C ASN A 299 -16.02 -10.09 -8.06
N ALA A 300 -15.27 -9.80 -9.13
CA ALA A 300 -13.80 -9.80 -9.08
C ALA A 300 -13.24 -8.73 -8.14
N SER A 301 -13.86 -7.55 -8.08
CA SER A 301 -13.41 -6.44 -7.23
C SER A 301 -13.52 -6.77 -5.74
N ALA A 302 -14.66 -7.31 -5.30
CA ALA A 302 -14.89 -7.79 -3.95
C ALA A 302 -13.91 -8.92 -3.60
N ARG A 303 -13.67 -9.84 -4.53
CA ARG A 303 -12.67 -10.91 -4.34
C ARG A 303 -11.27 -10.35 -4.09
N GLU A 304 -10.83 -9.40 -4.91
CA GLU A 304 -9.52 -8.76 -4.73
C GLU A 304 -9.43 -8.03 -3.38
N GLU A 305 -10.49 -7.37 -2.92
CA GLU A 305 -10.50 -6.73 -1.60
C GLU A 305 -10.46 -7.74 -0.44
N ILE A 306 -11.12 -8.89 -0.55
CA ILE A 306 -11.05 -9.97 0.45
C ILE A 306 -9.66 -10.63 0.45
N GLU A 307 -9.07 -10.89 -0.72
CA GLU A 307 -7.70 -11.41 -0.83
C GLU A 307 -6.69 -10.46 -0.19
N LYS A 308 -6.86 -9.15 -0.42
CA LYS A 308 -6.04 -8.10 0.17
C LYS A 308 -6.18 -8.07 1.70
N LEU A 309 -7.40 -8.21 2.20
CA LEU A 309 -7.69 -8.29 3.64
C LEU A 309 -7.06 -9.56 4.27
N ASN A 310 -7.20 -10.72 3.63
CA ASN A 310 -6.60 -11.97 4.13
C ASN A 310 -5.07 -11.94 4.10
N LEU A 311 -4.48 -11.27 3.10
CA LEU A 311 -3.04 -11.01 3.11
C LEU A 311 -2.62 -10.14 4.31
N ALA A 312 -3.43 -9.15 4.69
CA ALA A 312 -3.17 -8.34 5.88
C ALA A 312 -3.16 -9.18 7.17
N PHE A 313 -4.08 -10.15 7.28
CA PHE A 313 -4.09 -11.09 8.41
C PHE A 313 -2.87 -12.02 8.41
N GLU A 314 -2.45 -12.52 7.23
CA GLU A 314 -1.27 -13.38 7.09
C GLU A 314 0.03 -12.63 7.41
N MET A 315 0.13 -11.33 7.09
CA MET A 315 1.25 -10.49 7.51
C MET A 315 1.37 -10.42 9.04
N GLY A 316 0.24 -10.31 9.73
CA GLY A 316 0.10 -10.58 11.17
C GLY A 316 0.85 -9.65 12.13
N ASP A 317 1.73 -8.75 11.66
CA ASP A 317 2.49 -7.80 12.48
C ASP A 317 2.86 -6.54 11.69
N ASN A 318 2.90 -5.40 12.38
CA ASN A 318 3.16 -4.06 11.82
C ASN A 318 2.19 -3.67 10.67
N VAL A 319 0.90 -3.96 10.84
CA VAL A 319 -0.14 -3.72 9.82
C VAL A 319 -1.29 -2.90 10.40
N MET A 320 -1.76 -1.91 9.63
CA MET A 320 -3.00 -1.19 9.87
C MET A 320 -4.01 -1.58 8.79
N ILE A 321 -5.09 -2.25 9.19
CA ILE A 321 -6.21 -2.62 8.33
C ILE A 321 -7.21 -1.46 8.38
N TYR A 322 -7.37 -0.75 7.27
CA TYR A 322 -8.28 0.38 7.15
C TYR A 322 -9.42 0.04 6.20
N ILE A 323 -10.62 -0.14 6.73
CA ILE A 323 -11.83 -0.41 5.95
C ILE A 323 -12.55 0.92 5.74
N ASP A 324 -12.47 1.43 4.51
CA ASP A 324 -13.04 2.72 4.12
C ASP A 324 -14.51 2.55 3.69
N ASP A 325 -15.31 3.59 3.88
CA ASP A 325 -16.70 3.66 3.42
C ASP A 325 -17.56 2.44 3.82
N ILE A 326 -17.51 2.04 5.10
CA ILE A 326 -18.22 0.87 5.63
C ILE A 326 -19.74 0.90 5.39
N GLN A 327 -20.32 2.08 5.14
CA GLN A 327 -21.74 2.21 4.81
C GLN A 327 -22.17 1.48 3.53
N HIS A 328 -21.22 1.07 2.68
CA HIS A 328 -21.47 0.29 1.47
C HIS A 328 -21.22 -1.22 1.66
N THR A 329 -20.90 -1.66 2.89
CA THR A 329 -20.63 -3.06 3.21
C THR A 329 -21.84 -3.74 3.84
N ASN A 330 -21.83 -5.08 3.89
CA ASN A 330 -22.85 -5.83 4.62
C ASN A 330 -22.60 -5.77 6.14
N PRO A 331 -23.62 -5.54 6.97
CA PRO A 331 -23.51 -5.63 8.43
C PRO A 331 -22.93 -6.96 8.95
N GLU A 332 -23.24 -8.10 8.32
CA GLU A 332 -22.71 -9.42 8.69
C GLU A 332 -21.20 -9.53 8.45
N PHE A 333 -20.69 -8.90 7.39
CA PHE A 333 -19.25 -8.82 7.14
C PHE A 333 -18.55 -8.04 8.26
N LEU A 334 -19.11 -6.91 8.69
CA LEU A 334 -18.55 -6.12 9.79
C LEU A 334 -18.56 -6.86 11.12
N GLN A 335 -19.55 -7.73 11.36
CA GLN A 335 -19.61 -8.55 12.59
C GLN A 335 -18.41 -9.50 12.73
N LYS A 336 -17.77 -9.92 11.63
CA LYS A 336 -16.57 -10.77 11.68
C LYS A 336 -15.39 -10.12 12.40
N PHE A 337 -15.39 -8.78 12.50
CA PHE A 337 -14.34 -8.03 13.17
C PHE A 337 -14.58 -7.80 14.67
N ILE A 338 -15.76 -8.17 15.20
CA ILE A 338 -16.10 -8.00 16.63
C ILE A 338 -15.06 -8.70 17.53
N SER A 339 -14.56 -9.86 17.09
CA SER A 339 -13.54 -10.62 17.82
C SER A 339 -12.18 -9.92 17.92
N LEU A 340 -11.94 -8.89 17.11
CA LEU A 340 -10.74 -8.04 17.14
C LEU A 340 -10.89 -6.83 18.07
N CYS A 341 -12.12 -6.45 18.45
CA CYS A 341 -12.35 -5.40 19.44
C CYS A 341 -11.87 -5.83 20.83
N ASP A 342 -12.04 -7.11 21.17
CA ASP A 342 -11.73 -7.67 22.48
C ASP A 342 -10.33 -8.27 22.56
N GLY A 343 -9.84 -8.56 23.77
CA GLY A 343 -8.51 -9.13 24.01
C GLY A 343 -8.27 -10.52 23.40
N THR A 344 -9.29 -11.19 22.87
CA THR A 344 -9.16 -12.46 22.16
C THR A 344 -8.43 -12.34 20.83
N ARG A 345 -8.64 -11.23 20.10
CA ARG A 345 -8.02 -10.90 18.80
C ARG A 345 -7.80 -12.08 17.84
N LYS A 346 -8.82 -12.92 17.69
CA LYS A 346 -8.82 -14.05 16.74
C LYS A 346 -9.80 -13.78 15.62
N ILE A 347 -9.41 -14.02 14.38
CA ILE A 347 -10.28 -13.85 13.22
C ILE A 347 -10.04 -14.99 12.23
N GLU A 348 -11.10 -15.44 11.56
CA GLU A 348 -11.02 -16.45 10.51
C GLU A 348 -10.77 -15.78 9.16
N GLY A 349 -10.00 -16.42 8.29
CA GLY A 349 -9.79 -15.96 6.92
C GLY A 349 -9.32 -17.10 6.03
N VAL A 350 -9.28 -16.86 4.72
CA VAL A 350 -8.86 -17.86 3.73
C VAL A 350 -7.66 -17.34 2.95
N PHE A 351 -6.54 -18.06 3.04
CA PHE A 351 -5.33 -17.70 2.30
C PHE A 351 -4.93 -18.84 1.36
N LYS A 352 -4.85 -18.52 0.06
CA LYS A 352 -4.54 -19.50 -1.00
C LYS A 352 -5.44 -20.75 -0.99
N GLY A 353 -6.72 -20.56 -0.65
CA GLY A 353 -7.72 -21.64 -0.60
C GLY A 353 -7.72 -22.46 0.70
N GLU A 354 -6.84 -22.15 1.67
CA GLU A 354 -6.83 -22.79 2.98
C GLU A 354 -7.46 -21.87 4.03
N ALA A 355 -8.50 -22.35 4.71
CA ALA A 355 -9.10 -21.67 5.85
C ALA A 355 -8.14 -21.70 7.05
N LYS A 356 -7.89 -20.53 7.65
CA LYS A 356 -7.02 -20.36 8.81
C LYS A 356 -7.69 -19.46 9.85
N THR A 357 -7.37 -19.71 11.12
CA THR A 357 -7.69 -18.79 12.21
C THR A 357 -6.43 -18.02 12.60
N TYR A 358 -6.46 -16.71 12.44
CA TYR A 358 -5.36 -15.81 12.76
C TYR A 358 -5.46 -15.35 14.21
N ASP A 359 -4.43 -15.60 15.01
CA ASP A 359 -4.29 -15.09 16.37
C ASP A 359 -3.39 -13.84 16.38
N LEU A 360 -4.01 -12.68 16.53
CA LEU A 360 -3.37 -11.37 16.47
C LEU A 360 -3.04 -10.81 17.87
N ARG A 361 -3.21 -11.61 18.92
CA ARG A 361 -2.88 -11.19 20.30
C ARG A 361 -1.39 -10.90 20.42
N GLY A 362 -1.05 -9.78 21.06
CA GLY A 362 0.35 -9.38 21.25
C GLY A 362 1.09 -9.01 19.96
N ARG A 363 0.38 -8.88 18.82
CA ARG A 363 0.93 -8.38 17.55
C ARG A 363 0.66 -6.89 17.37
N LYS A 364 1.44 -6.21 16.54
CA LYS A 364 1.24 -4.79 16.19
C LYS A 364 0.29 -4.69 15.01
N VAL A 365 -0.96 -5.10 15.22
CA VAL A 365 -2.02 -4.93 14.22
C VAL A 365 -3.00 -3.87 14.72
N ALA A 366 -3.39 -2.94 13.86
CA ALA A 366 -4.46 -1.99 14.13
C ALA A 366 -5.59 -2.19 13.13
N VAL A 367 -6.83 -2.14 13.59
CA VAL A 367 -8.04 -2.15 12.76
C VAL A 367 -8.74 -0.82 12.93
N VAL A 368 -8.99 -0.17 11.80
CA VAL A 368 -9.72 1.09 11.71
C VAL A 368 -10.83 0.91 10.68
N MET A 369 -12.04 1.24 11.07
CA MET A 369 -13.20 1.31 10.20
C MET A 369 -13.61 2.77 10.06
N ALA A 370 -13.83 3.22 8.84
CA ALA A 370 -14.30 4.57 8.56
C ALA A 370 -15.59 4.52 7.76
N GLY A 371 -16.53 5.37 8.14
CA GLY A 371 -17.81 5.45 7.45
C GLY A 371 -18.45 6.82 7.54
N ASN A 372 -19.52 6.95 6.77
CA ASN A 372 -20.44 8.07 6.85
C ASN A 372 -21.70 7.60 7.59
N PRO A 373 -22.29 8.43 8.48
CA PRO A 373 -23.52 8.08 9.17
C PRO A 373 -24.73 7.92 8.22
N TYR A 374 -24.60 8.44 7.00
CA TYR A 374 -25.63 8.44 5.97
C TYR A 374 -25.07 7.91 4.65
N THR A 375 -25.88 7.15 3.92
CA THR A 375 -25.56 6.65 2.58
C THR A 375 -25.72 7.74 1.51
N GLU A 376 -25.16 7.53 0.32
CA GLU A 376 -25.23 8.47 -0.81
C GLU A 376 -26.67 8.78 -1.29
N VAL A 377 -27.60 7.87 -0.99
CA VAL A 377 -29.04 8.04 -1.27
C VAL A 377 -29.81 8.72 -0.14
N GLY A 378 -29.15 9.04 0.99
CA GLY A 378 -29.76 9.67 2.17
C GLY A 378 -30.37 8.67 3.17
N GLY A 379 -30.25 7.36 2.93
CA GLY A 379 -30.66 6.32 3.88
C GLY A 379 -29.69 6.20 5.06
N LYS A 380 -30.21 5.87 6.24
CA LYS A 380 -29.39 5.64 7.45
C LYS A 380 -28.64 4.32 7.33
N PHE A 381 -27.31 4.37 7.43
CA PHE A 381 -26.52 3.16 7.62
C PHE A 381 -26.46 2.85 9.11
N GLN A 382 -26.92 1.67 9.51
CA GLN A 382 -26.82 1.22 10.89
C GLN A 382 -25.58 0.34 11.04
N VAL A 383 -24.62 0.83 11.82
CA VAL A 383 -23.51 0.01 12.30
C VAL A 383 -24.09 -1.04 13.27
N PRO A 384 -23.70 -2.33 13.18
CA PRO A 384 -24.16 -3.33 14.12
C PRO A 384 -23.93 -2.92 15.57
N ASP A 385 -24.98 -2.97 16.42
CA ASP A 385 -24.91 -2.50 17.82
C ASP A 385 -23.76 -3.16 18.60
N MET A 386 -23.53 -4.46 18.39
CA MET A 386 -22.44 -5.18 19.04
C MET A 386 -21.06 -4.65 18.65
N LEU A 387 -20.90 -4.17 17.42
CA LEU A 387 -19.66 -3.56 16.95
C LEU A 387 -19.52 -2.15 17.51
N ALA A 388 -20.58 -1.33 17.43
CA ALA A 388 -20.58 0.04 17.93
C ALA A 388 -20.31 0.12 19.45
N ASN A 389 -20.85 -0.81 20.23
CA ASN A 389 -20.65 -0.87 21.69
C ASN A 389 -19.26 -1.37 22.12
N ARG A 390 -18.56 -2.12 21.27
CA ARG A 390 -17.23 -2.68 21.57
C ARG A 390 -16.09 -1.91 20.92
N ALA A 391 -16.34 -1.22 19.82
CA ALA A 391 -15.37 -0.35 19.17
C ALA A 391 -15.28 1.00 19.91
N ASP A 392 -14.09 1.59 19.92
CA ASP A 392 -13.93 3.00 20.30
C ASP A 392 -14.47 3.84 19.13
N THR A 393 -15.73 4.25 19.24
CA THR A 393 -16.44 5.00 18.20
C THR A 393 -16.26 6.50 18.40
N TYR A 394 -15.74 7.18 17.38
CA TYR A 394 -15.59 8.63 17.35
C TYR A 394 -16.38 9.23 16.20
N ASN A 395 -17.36 10.07 16.51
CA ASN A 395 -18.00 10.93 15.52
C ASN A 395 -17.26 12.26 15.43
N LEU A 396 -16.45 12.43 14.38
CA LEU A 396 -15.60 13.63 14.21
C LEU A 396 -16.41 14.93 14.09
N GLY A 397 -17.71 14.85 13.77
CA GLY A 397 -18.61 16.00 13.73
C GLY A 397 -19.17 16.42 15.09
N ASP A 398 -19.45 15.46 15.98
CA ASP A 398 -20.07 15.75 17.29
C ASP A 398 -19.03 16.12 18.35
N ILE A 399 -17.78 15.69 18.17
CA ILE A 399 -16.64 15.94 19.08
C ILE A 399 -16.21 17.43 19.08
N LEU A 400 -16.83 18.27 18.23
CA LEU A 400 -16.52 19.68 18.08
C LEU A 400 -17.00 20.57 19.24
N GLY A 401 -17.71 20.02 20.24
CA GLY A 401 -18.19 20.76 21.41
C GLY A 401 -17.05 21.46 22.17
N GLY A 402 -16.91 22.78 21.98
CA GLY A 402 -15.86 23.62 22.56
C GLY A 402 -14.69 23.97 21.62
N HIS A 403 -14.63 23.39 20.42
CA HIS A 403 -13.58 23.61 19.43
C HIS A 403 -14.11 24.02 18.05
N GLU A 404 -15.27 24.68 18.00
CA GLU A 404 -15.93 25.09 16.76
C GLU A 404 -15.03 26.01 15.91
N GLU A 405 -14.27 26.91 16.54
CA GLU A 405 -13.33 27.78 15.82
C GLU A 405 -12.23 26.99 15.11
N ALA A 406 -11.59 26.04 15.80
CA ALA A 406 -10.57 25.18 15.19
C ALA A 406 -11.13 24.37 14.02
N PHE A 407 -12.40 23.96 14.11
CA PHE A 407 -13.09 23.30 13.01
C PHE A 407 -13.34 24.22 11.82
N LYS A 408 -13.84 25.44 12.04
CA LYS A 408 -14.03 26.43 10.97
C LYS A 408 -12.69 26.76 10.31
N ASP A 409 -11.66 27.01 11.10
CA ASP A 409 -10.33 27.33 10.60
C ASP A 409 -9.71 26.19 9.80
N SER A 410 -10.02 24.93 10.14
CA SER A 410 -9.53 23.77 9.40
C SER A 410 -9.95 23.77 7.91
N TYR A 411 -11.08 24.39 7.53
CA TYR A 411 -11.45 24.54 6.12
C TYR A 411 -10.48 25.46 5.38
N ILE A 412 -10.04 26.54 6.05
CA ILE A 412 -9.07 27.49 5.50
C ILE A 412 -7.68 26.85 5.47
N GLU A 413 -7.25 26.25 6.58
CA GLU A 413 -5.94 25.60 6.71
C GLU A 413 -5.74 24.51 5.63
N ASN A 414 -6.76 23.68 5.36
CA ASN A 414 -6.70 22.66 4.30
C ASN A 414 -6.66 23.23 2.87
N SER A 415 -7.04 24.50 2.69
CA SER A 415 -7.06 25.18 1.39
C SER A 415 -5.80 26.00 1.09
N LEU A 416 -4.90 26.16 2.07
CA LEU A 416 -3.67 26.96 1.93
C LEU A 416 -2.83 26.53 0.73
N THR A 417 -2.68 25.22 0.51
CA THR A 417 -1.89 24.66 -0.60
C THR A 417 -2.62 24.72 -1.93
N SER A 418 -3.93 24.98 -1.94
CA SER A 418 -4.75 25.04 -3.15
C SER A 418 -4.71 26.42 -3.80
N ASN A 419 -4.47 27.49 -3.04
CA ASN A 419 -4.35 28.84 -3.59
C ASN A 419 -2.87 29.23 -3.77
N PRO A 420 -2.39 29.61 -4.97
CA PRO A 420 -0.99 29.92 -5.20
C PRO A 420 -0.38 31.03 -4.33
N ILE A 421 -1.20 31.98 -3.86
CA ILE A 421 -0.75 33.09 -3.02
C ILE A 421 -0.57 32.61 -1.58
N LEU A 422 -1.58 31.92 -1.03
CA LEU A 422 -1.51 31.37 0.32
C LEU A 422 -0.48 30.23 0.44
N ALA A 423 -0.29 29.45 -0.63
CA ALA A 423 0.69 28.38 -0.66
C ALA A 423 2.11 28.90 -0.45
N ARG A 424 2.45 30.11 -0.94
CA ARG A 424 3.76 30.74 -0.72
C ARG A 424 4.00 31.02 0.76
N ILE A 425 3.00 31.56 1.46
CA ILE A 425 3.11 31.88 2.89
C ILE A 425 3.13 30.58 3.71
N GLY A 426 2.16 29.69 3.49
CA GLY A 426 2.05 28.43 4.22
C GLY A 426 3.24 27.47 4.01
N SER A 427 3.90 27.52 2.85
CA SER A 427 5.12 26.72 2.62
C SER A 427 6.34 27.21 3.40
N ARG A 428 6.39 28.50 3.76
CA ARG A 428 7.45 29.07 4.59
C ARG A 428 7.18 28.87 6.08
N SER A 429 5.98 29.25 6.52
CA SER A 429 5.54 29.01 7.89
C SER A 429 4.01 28.88 7.97
N HIS A 430 3.55 27.82 8.62
CA HIS A 430 2.14 27.63 8.94
C HIS A 430 1.64 28.69 9.93
N ASN A 431 2.48 29.12 10.88
CA ASN A 431 2.14 30.17 11.82
C ASN A 431 1.92 31.50 11.11
N ASP A 432 2.74 31.82 10.10
CA ASP A 432 2.56 33.02 9.28
C ASP A 432 1.20 33.01 8.56
N ALA A 433 0.77 31.85 8.03
CA ALA A 433 -0.56 31.72 7.41
C ALA A 433 -1.70 31.93 8.43
N LEU A 434 -1.56 31.43 9.66
CA LEU A 434 -2.52 31.69 10.75
C LEU A 434 -2.53 33.16 11.18
N THR A 435 -1.38 33.82 11.14
CA THR A 435 -1.25 35.24 11.39
C THR A 435 -2.00 36.07 10.34
N VAL A 436 -1.89 35.72 9.05
CA VAL A 436 -2.69 36.33 7.98
C VAL A 436 -4.19 36.10 8.21
N LEU A 437 -4.59 34.89 8.59
CA LEU A 437 -5.99 34.57 8.93
C LEU A 437 -6.51 35.44 10.08
N LYS A 438 -5.69 35.66 11.12
CA LYS A 438 -6.03 36.53 12.25
C LYS A 438 -6.20 37.99 11.82
N ILE A 439 -5.34 38.50 10.94
CA ILE A 439 -5.50 39.84 10.34
C ILE A 439 -6.83 39.94 9.60
N ALA A 440 -7.15 38.95 8.74
CA ALA A 440 -8.39 38.95 7.97
C ALA A 440 -9.65 38.88 8.86
N LEU A 441 -9.58 38.21 10.01
CA LEU A 441 -10.68 38.13 10.98
C LEU A 441 -10.86 39.42 11.80
N THR A 442 -9.75 40.06 12.19
CA THR A 442 -9.78 41.19 13.14
C THR A 442 -9.72 42.56 12.47
N GLY A 443 -9.26 42.63 11.21
CA GLY A 443 -8.96 43.87 10.51
C GLY A 443 -7.78 44.66 11.09
N SER A 444 -7.11 44.15 12.13
CA SER A 444 -6.00 44.84 12.80
C SER A 444 -4.66 44.16 12.49
N ARG A 445 -3.62 44.99 12.30
CA ARG A 445 -2.23 44.57 12.16
C ARG A 445 -1.40 44.82 13.42
N GLU A 446 -2.03 45.33 14.48
CA GLU A 446 -1.33 45.69 15.72
C GLU A 446 -0.85 44.44 16.48
N GLY A 447 0.42 44.45 16.90
CA GLY A 447 1.01 43.38 17.70
C GLY A 447 1.23 42.06 16.94
N ILE A 448 1.30 42.12 15.61
CA ILE A 448 1.49 40.96 14.75
C ILE A 448 2.92 40.94 14.20
N GLU A 449 3.63 39.85 14.48
CA GLU A 449 4.95 39.56 13.94
C GLU A 449 4.89 38.31 13.05
N PHE A 450 5.56 38.38 11.90
CA PHE A 450 5.74 37.25 11.00
C PHE A 450 7.12 36.61 11.25
N GLU A 451 7.18 35.29 11.23
CA GLU A 451 8.44 34.54 11.35
C GLU A 451 9.31 34.72 10.10
N SER A 452 8.68 34.80 8.92
CA SER A 452 9.35 34.95 7.65
C SER A 452 9.27 36.39 7.12
N SER A 453 10.28 36.80 6.34
CA SER A 453 10.25 38.09 5.65
C SER A 453 9.36 38.03 4.40
N PHE A 454 8.27 38.79 4.40
CA PHE A 454 7.37 38.99 3.26
C PHE A 454 7.33 40.46 2.84
N SER A 455 7.03 40.72 1.57
CA SER A 455 6.75 42.09 1.13
C SER A 455 5.38 42.53 1.63
N ALA A 456 5.17 43.85 1.75
CA ALA A 456 3.87 44.40 2.12
C ALA A 456 2.77 44.01 1.11
N GLU A 457 3.13 43.89 -0.17
CA GLU A 457 2.23 43.45 -1.25
C GLU A 457 1.82 41.99 -1.08
N GLU A 458 2.76 41.09 -0.79
CA GLU A 458 2.47 39.67 -0.54
C GLU A 458 1.50 39.48 0.63
N ILE A 459 1.68 40.25 1.71
CA ILE A 459 0.79 40.22 2.87
C ILE A 459 -0.60 40.77 2.50
N ASN A 460 -0.66 41.91 1.79
CA ASN A 460 -1.93 42.51 1.39
C ASN A 460 -2.74 41.57 0.50
N ASP A 461 -2.10 40.95 -0.49
CA ASP A 461 -2.73 39.99 -1.39
C ASP A 461 -3.25 38.77 -0.63
N ALA A 462 -2.47 38.25 0.31
CA ALA A 462 -2.87 37.11 1.12
C ALA A 462 -4.03 37.43 2.07
N VAL A 463 -4.03 38.60 2.70
CA VAL A 463 -5.15 39.07 3.53
C VAL A 463 -6.41 39.20 2.68
N ALA A 464 -6.32 39.83 1.51
CA ALA A 464 -7.47 40.02 0.61
C ALA A 464 -8.05 38.69 0.08
N VAL A 465 -7.21 37.67 -0.11
CA VAL A 465 -7.67 36.30 -0.42
C VAL A 465 -8.32 35.66 0.80
N MET A 466 -7.70 35.74 1.99
CA MET A 466 -8.24 35.18 3.23
C MET A 466 -9.62 35.74 3.58
N GLU A 467 -9.84 37.05 3.45
CA GLU A 467 -11.15 37.69 3.66
C GLU A 467 -12.24 37.07 2.76
N LYS A 468 -11.92 36.83 1.49
CA LYS A 468 -12.84 36.18 0.55
C LYS A 468 -13.06 34.71 0.90
N LEU A 469 -12.02 33.99 1.30
CA LEU A 469 -12.12 32.60 1.72
C LEU A 469 -12.93 32.45 3.02
N LEU A 470 -12.90 33.41 3.93
CA LEU A 470 -13.79 33.44 5.09
C LEU A 470 -15.26 33.46 4.66
N HIS A 471 -15.61 34.28 3.66
CA HIS A 471 -16.97 34.29 3.10
C HIS A 471 -17.35 32.95 2.45
N VAL A 472 -16.44 32.38 1.65
CA VAL A 472 -16.62 31.06 1.02
C VAL A 472 -16.85 29.99 2.09
N ARG A 473 -16.05 29.99 3.16
CA ARG A 473 -16.14 29.07 4.30
C ARG A 473 -17.53 29.09 4.91
N GLU A 474 -18.09 30.28 5.20
CA GLU A 474 -19.42 30.38 5.81
C GLU A 474 -20.54 29.81 4.93
N ILE A 475 -20.41 29.90 3.60
CA ILE A 475 -21.37 29.26 2.68
C ILE A 475 -21.20 27.74 2.71
N ILE A 476 -19.96 27.25 2.61
CA ILE A 476 -19.67 25.81 2.64
C ILE A 476 -20.14 25.17 3.95
N LEU A 477 -19.94 25.83 5.09
CA LEU A 477 -20.39 25.37 6.39
C LEU A 477 -21.91 25.29 6.47
N ARG A 478 -22.64 26.30 5.96
CA ARG A 478 -24.11 26.25 5.89
C ARG A 478 -24.62 25.09 5.03
N VAL A 479 -23.97 24.85 3.89
CA VAL A 479 -24.29 23.70 3.02
C VAL A 479 -24.03 22.38 3.75
N ASN A 480 -22.92 22.28 4.48
CA ASN A 480 -22.60 21.10 5.27
C ASN A 480 -23.64 20.84 6.38
N GLN A 481 -23.98 21.87 7.15
CA GLN A 481 -24.99 21.79 8.20
C GLN A 481 -26.35 21.36 7.65
N GLU A 482 -26.76 21.91 6.52
CA GLU A 482 -28.02 21.54 5.86
C GLU A 482 -27.99 20.10 5.33
N TYR A 483 -26.87 19.65 4.78
CA TYR A 483 -26.68 18.26 4.36
C TYR A 483 -26.83 17.30 5.55
N VAL A 484 -26.15 17.57 6.67
CA VAL A 484 -26.22 16.75 7.88
C VAL A 484 -27.64 16.76 8.45
N ARG A 485 -28.29 17.93 8.53
CA ARG A 485 -29.67 18.08 8.99
C ARG A 485 -30.64 17.29 8.13
N SER A 486 -30.53 17.41 6.81
CA SER A 486 -31.41 16.73 5.86
C SER A 486 -31.20 15.21 5.90
N ALA A 487 -29.97 14.74 6.07
CA ALA A 487 -29.67 13.31 6.14
C ALA A 487 -30.07 12.67 7.48
N ALA A 488 -30.05 13.42 8.58
CA ALA A 488 -30.51 12.97 9.90
C ALA A 488 -32.03 12.74 9.95
N MET A 489 -32.78 13.48 9.13
CA MET A 489 -34.25 13.46 9.09
C MET A 489 -34.77 12.15 8.50
N GLU A 490 -35.67 11.49 9.21
CA GLU A 490 -36.32 10.26 8.72
C GLU A 490 -37.39 10.58 7.67
N ASP A 491 -37.46 9.74 6.63
CA ASP A 491 -38.29 9.97 5.44
C ASP A 491 -39.78 10.20 5.77
N ALA A 492 -40.31 9.48 6.77
CA ALA A 492 -41.69 9.59 7.21
C ALA A 492 -42.07 10.99 7.73
N TYR A 493 -41.11 11.73 8.28
CA TYR A 493 -41.34 13.05 8.86
C TYR A 493 -40.86 14.20 7.97
N ARG A 494 -40.35 13.92 6.76
CA ARG A 494 -39.80 14.96 5.89
C ARG A 494 -40.86 15.96 5.42
N THR A 495 -40.55 17.24 5.55
CA THR A 495 -41.39 18.33 5.06
C THR A 495 -40.95 18.88 3.70
N GLU A 496 -39.77 18.48 3.24
CA GLU A 496 -39.13 18.92 2.01
C GLU A 496 -38.24 17.80 1.42
N PRO A 497 -37.97 17.82 0.10
CA PRO A 497 -37.07 16.87 -0.56
C PRO A 497 -35.68 16.80 0.10
N PRO A 498 -34.98 15.65 -0.01
CA PRO A 498 -33.64 15.49 0.58
C PRO A 498 -32.61 16.42 -0.08
N PHE A 499 -31.82 17.08 0.77
CA PHE A 499 -30.71 17.92 0.37
C PHE A 499 -29.43 17.06 0.31
N LYS A 500 -28.79 17.06 -0.87
CA LYS A 500 -27.67 16.19 -1.25
C LYS A 500 -26.38 16.94 -1.60
N LEU A 501 -26.44 18.27 -1.75
CA LEU A 501 -25.22 19.06 -1.96
C LEU A 501 -24.36 19.05 -0.70
N GLN A 502 -23.06 18.85 -0.89
CA GLN A 502 -22.12 18.70 0.23
C GLN A 502 -21.27 19.95 0.43
N GLY A 503 -20.94 20.23 1.69
CA GLY A 503 -19.94 21.20 2.09
C GLY A 503 -18.74 20.48 2.72
N SER A 504 -17.66 20.33 1.95
CA SER A 504 -16.47 19.57 2.37
C SER A 504 -15.17 20.35 2.11
N TYR A 505 -14.04 19.86 2.67
CA TYR A 505 -12.72 20.41 2.37
C TYR A 505 -12.40 20.35 0.86
N ARG A 506 -12.91 19.35 0.14
CA ARG A 506 -12.75 19.26 -1.32
C ARG A 506 -13.45 20.40 -2.05
N ASN A 507 -14.64 20.79 -1.59
CA ASN A 507 -15.36 21.94 -2.18
C ASN A 507 -14.60 23.23 -1.88
N MET A 508 -14.09 23.38 -0.65
CA MET A 508 -13.28 24.53 -0.26
C MET A 508 -12.03 24.68 -1.13
N ASN A 509 -11.28 23.59 -1.33
CA ASN A 509 -10.06 23.60 -2.14
C ASN A 509 -10.33 23.94 -3.61
N LYS A 510 -11.40 23.39 -4.21
CA LYS A 510 -11.81 23.70 -5.60
C LYS A 510 -12.19 25.17 -5.79
N ILE A 511 -12.83 25.79 -4.79
CA ILE A 511 -13.21 27.19 -4.86
C ILE A 511 -11.99 28.07 -4.60
N ALA A 512 -11.19 27.75 -3.57
CA ALA A 512 -10.03 28.53 -3.17
C ALA A 512 -8.96 28.68 -4.27
N ASP A 513 -8.79 27.65 -5.11
CA ASP A 513 -7.90 27.68 -6.29
C ASP A 513 -8.26 28.82 -7.28
N LYS A 514 -9.54 29.21 -7.34
CA LYS A 514 -10.04 30.22 -8.28
C LYS A 514 -10.09 31.63 -7.69
N ILE A 515 -9.82 31.81 -6.40
CA ILE A 515 -9.93 33.11 -5.73
C ILE A 515 -8.66 33.94 -5.95
N LEU A 516 -8.84 35.16 -6.44
CA LEU A 516 -7.76 36.13 -6.62
C LEU A 516 -7.96 37.36 -5.70
N PRO A 517 -6.88 38.05 -5.30
CA PRO A 517 -6.96 39.19 -4.38
C PRO A 517 -7.86 40.32 -4.88
N LEU A 518 -7.78 40.61 -6.18
CA LEU A 518 -8.45 41.71 -6.87
C LEU A 518 -9.92 41.43 -7.22
N MET A 519 -10.44 40.24 -6.90
CA MET A 519 -11.85 39.92 -7.17
C MET A 519 -12.79 40.75 -6.30
N THR A 520 -13.93 41.09 -6.87
CA THR A 520 -15.07 41.69 -6.17
C THR A 520 -15.92 40.62 -5.49
N ASP A 521 -16.71 41.01 -4.49
CA ASP A 521 -17.62 40.10 -3.79
C ASP A 521 -18.63 39.43 -4.74
N ALA A 522 -19.05 40.14 -5.80
CA ALA A 522 -19.95 39.62 -6.83
C ALA A 522 -19.29 38.51 -7.68
N GLU A 523 -18.01 38.67 -8.02
CA GLU A 523 -17.25 37.64 -8.74
C GLU A 523 -17.05 36.41 -7.87
N VAL A 524 -16.71 36.59 -6.59
CA VAL A 524 -16.59 35.49 -5.62
C VAL A 524 -17.92 34.76 -5.48
N ALA A 525 -19.03 35.48 -5.32
CA ALA A 525 -20.37 34.88 -5.25
C ALA A 525 -20.71 34.07 -6.52
N THR A 526 -20.30 34.55 -7.69
CA THR A 526 -20.49 33.85 -8.97
C THR A 526 -19.69 32.54 -9.01
N ILE A 527 -18.43 32.54 -8.57
CA ILE A 527 -17.60 31.33 -8.50
C ILE A 527 -18.26 30.26 -7.61
N ILE A 528 -18.78 30.67 -6.45
CA ILE A 528 -19.46 29.75 -5.52
C ILE A 528 -20.75 29.20 -6.14
N ALA A 529 -21.57 30.07 -6.76
CA ALA A 529 -22.81 29.67 -7.41
C ALA A 529 -22.57 28.71 -8.59
N ASP A 530 -21.55 28.97 -9.40
CA ASP A 530 -21.15 28.12 -10.52
C ASP A 530 -20.64 26.76 -10.05
N HIS A 531 -19.86 26.74 -8.95
CA HIS A 531 -19.41 25.50 -8.33
C HIS A 531 -20.59 24.62 -7.89
N TYR A 532 -21.55 25.17 -7.14
CA TYR A 532 -22.72 24.41 -6.69
C TYR A 532 -23.70 24.08 -7.82
N ARG A 533 -23.80 24.91 -8.86
CA ARG A 533 -24.54 24.58 -10.09
C ARG A 533 -23.94 23.34 -10.77
N GLY A 534 -22.61 23.29 -10.89
CA GLY A 534 -21.91 22.12 -11.45
C GLY A 534 -22.11 20.86 -10.62
N GLU A 535 -21.99 20.94 -9.29
CA GLU A 535 -22.23 19.78 -8.41
C GLU A 535 -23.69 19.30 -8.51
N ALA A 536 -24.67 20.22 -8.57
CA ALA A 536 -26.08 19.87 -8.70
C ALA A 536 -26.44 19.16 -10.01
N GLN A 537 -25.75 19.43 -11.12
CA GLN A 537 -26.00 18.76 -12.40
C GLN A 537 -25.84 17.22 -12.31
N THR A 538 -24.96 16.76 -11.42
CA THR A 538 -24.75 15.32 -11.18
C THR A 538 -25.93 14.65 -10.47
N LEU A 539 -26.82 15.43 -9.84
CA LEU A 539 -27.98 14.94 -9.10
C LEU A 539 -29.22 14.69 -9.97
N SER A 540 -29.13 14.92 -11.28
CA SER A 540 -30.19 14.66 -12.26
C SER A 540 -31.56 15.24 -11.81
N GLN A 541 -32.55 14.40 -11.49
CA GLN A 541 -33.89 14.83 -11.07
C GLN A 541 -33.91 15.64 -9.76
N ALA A 542 -32.91 15.49 -8.89
CA ALA A 542 -32.84 16.21 -7.62
C ALA A 542 -32.14 17.58 -7.73
N ALA A 543 -31.61 17.94 -8.91
CA ALA A 543 -30.81 19.15 -9.12
C ALA A 543 -31.58 20.44 -8.80
N GLU A 544 -32.80 20.57 -9.32
CA GLU A 544 -33.63 21.78 -9.16
C GLU A 544 -33.95 22.05 -7.68
N ALA A 545 -34.47 21.04 -6.98
CA ALA A 545 -34.80 21.11 -5.56
C ALA A 545 -33.58 21.49 -4.71
N ASN A 546 -32.42 20.91 -5.01
CA ASN A 546 -31.19 21.16 -4.28
C ASN A 546 -30.64 22.58 -4.51
N LEU A 547 -30.70 23.10 -5.73
CA LEU A 547 -30.28 24.47 -6.02
C LEU A 547 -31.20 25.51 -5.40
N LEU A 548 -32.52 25.27 -5.41
CA LEU A 548 -33.48 26.15 -4.76
C LEU A 548 -33.27 26.18 -3.24
N LYS A 549 -33.05 25.00 -2.62
CA LYS A 549 -32.70 24.91 -1.20
C LYS A 549 -31.37 25.61 -0.89
N TRP A 550 -30.36 25.43 -1.74
CA TRP A 550 -29.07 26.11 -1.61
C TRP A 550 -29.22 27.63 -1.65
N ARG A 551 -30.07 28.17 -2.53
CA ARG A 551 -30.39 29.62 -2.56
C ARG A 551 -31.14 30.07 -1.30
N GLU A 552 -32.09 29.27 -0.81
CA GLU A 552 -32.85 29.54 0.42
C GLU A 552 -31.92 29.66 1.64
N ILE A 553 -31.04 28.68 1.89
CA ILE A 553 -30.13 28.70 3.06
C ILE A 553 -29.05 29.78 2.99
N ASN A 554 -28.78 30.30 1.80
CA ASN A 554 -27.81 31.38 1.59
C ASN A 554 -28.45 32.76 1.46
N SER A 555 -29.78 32.88 1.62
CA SER A 555 -30.52 34.12 1.43
C SER A 555 -30.36 34.75 0.04
N LEU A 556 -30.21 33.90 -0.99
CA LEU A 556 -30.04 34.29 -2.40
C LEU A 556 -31.27 33.93 -3.26
N ALA A 557 -32.37 33.53 -2.64
CA ALA A 557 -33.58 33.13 -3.34
C ALA A 557 -34.33 34.34 -3.91
N THR A 558 -34.62 34.31 -5.21
CA THR A 558 -35.51 35.30 -5.85
C THR A 558 -36.99 35.01 -5.53
N PRO A 559 -37.91 35.97 -5.74
CA PRO A 559 -39.34 35.71 -5.56
C PRO A 559 -39.86 34.52 -6.39
N GLU A 560 -39.31 34.32 -7.60
CA GLU A 560 -39.62 33.18 -8.45
C GLU A 560 -39.10 31.86 -7.86
N ASP A 561 -37.88 31.85 -7.32
CA ASP A 561 -37.31 30.69 -6.63
C ASP A 561 -38.14 30.28 -5.43
N ILE A 562 -38.62 31.24 -4.62
CA ILE A 562 -39.44 30.99 -3.44
C ILE A 562 -40.78 30.35 -3.85
N ALA A 563 -41.42 30.89 -4.89
CA ALA A 563 -42.67 30.33 -5.42
C ALA A 563 -42.46 28.90 -5.95
N ARG A 564 -41.39 28.66 -6.72
CA ARG A 564 -41.05 27.35 -7.26
C ARG A 564 -40.71 26.35 -6.16
N TRP A 565 -39.93 26.75 -5.16
CA TRP A 565 -39.58 25.91 -4.02
C TRP A 565 -40.80 25.53 -3.19
N THR A 566 -41.72 26.46 -2.98
CA THR A 566 -43.00 26.21 -2.29
C THR A 566 -43.85 25.21 -3.06
N ALA A 567 -43.93 25.33 -4.38
CA ALA A 567 -44.62 24.36 -5.23
C ALA A 567 -44.01 22.95 -5.13
N ILE A 568 -42.67 22.84 -5.15
CA ILE A 568 -41.96 21.56 -4.99
C ILE A 568 -42.24 20.95 -3.60
N LYS A 569 -42.14 21.74 -2.51
CA LYS A 569 -42.47 21.27 -1.15
C LYS A 569 -43.92 20.77 -1.04
N SER A 570 -44.88 21.47 -1.65
CA SER A 570 -46.28 21.05 -1.65
C SER A 570 -46.51 19.72 -2.40
N THR A 571 -45.83 19.54 -3.53
CA THR A 571 -45.92 18.31 -4.33
C THR A 571 -45.25 17.15 -3.61
N PHE A 572 -44.11 17.39 -2.97
CA PHE A 572 -43.40 16.40 -2.18
C PHE A 572 -44.24 15.90 -0.99
N LYS A 573 -44.86 16.81 -0.22
CA LYS A 573 -45.77 16.44 0.88
C LYS A 573 -46.95 15.62 0.38
N ARG A 574 -47.54 15.99 -0.77
CA ARG A 574 -48.64 15.22 -1.39
C ARG A 574 -48.18 13.81 -1.80
N ASN A 575 -46.98 13.69 -2.36
CA ASN A 575 -46.41 12.41 -2.76
C ASN A 575 -46.08 11.51 -1.56
N ILE A 576 -45.61 12.06 -0.44
CA ILE A 576 -45.43 11.31 0.81
C ILE A 576 -46.78 10.79 1.33
N LEU A 577 -47.81 11.64 1.35
CA LEU A 577 -49.16 11.26 1.79
C LEU A 577 -49.79 10.17 0.90
N SER A 578 -49.52 10.19 -0.41
CA SER A 578 -49.99 9.17 -1.35
C SER A 578 -49.10 7.92 -1.42
N GLY A 579 -47.84 8.00 -0.96
CA GLY A 579 -46.80 6.98 -1.16
C GLY A 579 -46.40 6.18 0.09
N GLY A 580 -47.07 6.37 1.22
CA GLY A 580 -46.73 5.75 2.51
C GLY A 580 -47.00 4.24 2.66
N ALA A 581 -47.53 3.56 1.65
CA ALA A 581 -47.70 2.11 1.64
C ALA A 581 -47.59 1.59 0.19
N GLY A 582 -46.92 0.45 0.01
CA GLY A 582 -46.53 -0.10 -1.29
C GLY A 582 -47.65 -0.14 -2.34
N GLU A 583 -47.25 -0.10 -3.61
CA GLU A 583 -48.07 0.14 -4.82
C GLU A 583 -49.31 -0.75 -5.07
N ASN A 584 -49.71 -1.64 -4.16
CA ASN A 584 -50.76 -2.65 -4.40
C ASN A 584 -51.98 -2.60 -3.46
N ASP A 585 -52.19 -1.56 -2.65
CA ASP A 585 -53.34 -1.54 -1.72
C ASP A 585 -54.54 -0.69 -2.23
N PRO A 586 -55.72 -1.29 -2.52
CA PRO A 586 -56.93 -0.57 -2.95
C PRO A 586 -57.44 0.47 -1.94
N ILE A 587 -57.03 0.39 -0.67
CA ILE A 587 -57.36 1.39 0.35
C ILE A 587 -56.76 2.77 0.02
N ASN A 588 -55.56 2.83 -0.58
CA ASN A 588 -54.90 4.10 -0.92
C ASN A 588 -55.65 4.92 -1.98
N ARG A 589 -56.39 4.29 -2.89
CA ARG A 589 -57.24 5.04 -3.83
C ARG A 589 -58.34 5.79 -3.08
N ILE A 590 -58.97 5.14 -2.09
CA ILE A 590 -60.03 5.73 -1.29
C ILE A 590 -59.48 6.86 -0.42
N THR A 591 -58.33 6.67 0.24
CA THR A 591 -57.69 7.72 1.05
C THR A 591 -57.25 8.91 0.20
N SER A 592 -56.76 8.69 -1.03
CA SER A 592 -56.38 9.76 -1.97
C SER A 592 -57.58 10.59 -2.42
N HIS A 593 -58.76 9.96 -2.59
CA HIS A 593 -60.00 10.67 -2.88
C HIS A 593 -60.48 11.45 -1.65
N MET A 594 -60.37 10.91 -0.44
CA MET A 594 -60.72 11.63 0.80
C MET A 594 -59.81 12.84 1.06
N THR A 595 -58.49 12.74 0.78
CA THR A 595 -57.56 13.88 0.90
C THR A 595 -57.79 14.94 -0.19
N ALA A 596 -58.18 14.53 -1.41
CA ALA A 596 -58.61 15.47 -2.44
C ALA A 596 -59.90 16.22 -2.04
N PHE A 597 -60.81 15.55 -1.31
CA PHE A 597 -62.00 16.17 -0.73
C PHE A 597 -61.67 17.20 0.37
N THR A 598 -60.76 16.88 1.30
CA THR A 598 -60.35 17.83 2.34
C THR A 598 -59.55 19.02 1.79
N ALA A 599 -58.66 18.81 0.82
CA ALA A 599 -57.97 19.92 0.14
C ALA A 599 -58.93 20.80 -0.67
N GLY A 600 -59.99 20.21 -1.23
CA GLY A 600 -61.10 20.94 -1.84
C GLY A 600 -61.86 21.79 -0.82
N LEU A 601 -62.11 21.26 0.36
CA LEU A 601 -62.76 21.97 1.48
C LEU A 601 -61.88 23.11 2.03
N GLU A 602 -60.57 22.93 2.18
CA GLU A 602 -59.65 24.00 2.59
C GLU A 602 -59.57 25.12 1.54
N LYS A 603 -59.60 24.78 0.24
CA LYS A 603 -59.70 25.80 -0.83
C LYS A 603 -61.03 26.54 -0.82
N ILE A 604 -62.12 25.85 -0.48
CA ILE A 604 -63.43 26.49 -0.28
C ILE A 604 -63.40 27.38 0.96
N GLU A 605 -62.79 26.95 2.06
CA GLU A 605 -62.61 27.76 3.27
C GLU A 605 -61.76 29.01 3.00
N GLN A 606 -60.65 28.88 2.24
CA GLN A 606 -59.82 30.01 1.81
C GLN A 606 -60.55 30.93 0.81
N ALA A 607 -61.42 30.39 -0.04
CA ALA A 607 -62.25 31.18 -0.94
C ALA A 607 -63.40 31.89 -0.21
N VAL A 608 -63.92 31.29 0.87
CA VAL A 608 -64.97 31.86 1.73
C VAL A 608 -64.42 32.91 2.70
N SER A 609 -63.13 32.85 3.05
CA SER A 609 -62.46 33.83 3.92
C SER A 609 -61.94 35.08 3.20
N ASN A 610 -62.03 35.16 1.85
CA ASN A 610 -61.81 36.39 1.08
C ASN A 610 -63.15 37.03 0.68
N PRO A 611 -63.50 38.24 1.17
CA PRO A 611 -64.84 38.79 1.04
C PRO A 611 -65.01 39.54 -0.28
N THR A 612 -65.23 38.81 -1.38
CA THR A 612 -65.79 39.38 -2.62
C THR A 612 -66.62 38.33 -3.37
N LEU A 613 -67.75 37.92 -2.79
CA LEU A 613 -68.79 37.19 -3.53
C LEU A 613 -69.91 38.16 -3.87
N SER A 614 -69.80 38.76 -5.06
CA SER A 614 -70.91 39.42 -5.74
C SER A 614 -71.96 38.38 -6.18
N GLU A 615 -73.19 38.86 -6.38
CA GLU A 615 -74.46 38.15 -6.63
C GLU A 615 -74.43 37.06 -7.72
N MET A 616 -73.36 36.98 -8.53
CA MET A 616 -73.16 35.98 -9.60
C MET A 616 -73.04 34.53 -9.11
N THR A 617 -72.73 34.29 -7.84
CA THR A 617 -72.47 32.93 -7.32
C THR A 617 -73.77 32.18 -7.02
N VAL A 618 -74.83 32.89 -6.61
CA VAL A 618 -76.14 32.30 -6.31
C VAL A 618 -76.82 31.82 -7.59
N GLU A 619 -76.75 32.62 -8.66
CA GLU A 619 -77.33 32.27 -9.97
C GLU A 619 -76.65 31.05 -10.60
N ARG A 620 -75.32 30.91 -10.45
CA ARG A 620 -74.58 29.74 -10.94
C ARG A 620 -74.89 28.47 -10.15
N LEU A 621 -75.03 28.57 -8.84
CA LEU A 621 -75.40 27.44 -7.99
C LEU A 621 -76.84 26.97 -8.27
N GLN A 622 -77.77 27.89 -8.53
CA GLN A 622 -79.13 27.55 -8.96
C GLN A 622 -79.15 26.77 -10.28
N ARG A 623 -78.38 27.20 -11.30
CA ARG A 623 -78.28 26.48 -12.58
C ARG A 623 -77.66 25.09 -12.45
N ILE A 624 -76.69 24.89 -11.55
CA ILE A 624 -76.07 23.58 -11.31
C ILE A 624 -77.06 22.64 -10.61
N ILE A 625 -77.85 23.15 -9.66
CA ILE A 625 -78.88 22.37 -8.95
C ILE A 625 -80.03 22.00 -9.88
N GLU A 626 -80.43 22.88 -10.81
CA GLU A 626 -81.42 22.56 -11.85
C GLU A 626 -80.89 21.56 -12.88
N GLY A 627 -79.62 21.66 -13.27
CA GLY A 627 -78.97 20.70 -14.17
C GLY A 627 -78.84 19.28 -13.60
N LEU A 628 -78.65 19.16 -12.29
CA LEU A 628 -78.58 17.86 -11.59
C LEU A 628 -79.96 17.20 -11.40
N ARG A 629 -81.07 17.95 -11.46
CA ARG A 629 -82.44 17.40 -11.42
C ARG A 629 -82.93 16.84 -12.75
N ALA A 630 -82.24 17.11 -13.86
CA ALA A 630 -82.68 16.77 -15.22
C ALA A 630 -82.10 15.46 -15.80
N VAL A 631 -81.35 14.67 -15.02
CA VAL A 631 -80.76 13.40 -15.49
C VAL A 631 -81.62 12.21 -15.03
N PRO A 632 -82.34 11.50 -15.92
CA PRO A 632 -82.99 10.25 -15.55
C PRO A 632 -81.92 9.15 -15.44
N VAL A 633 -81.77 8.56 -14.25
CA VAL A 633 -80.93 7.38 -14.02
C VAL A 633 -81.78 6.14 -14.33
N ASN A 634 -81.56 5.52 -15.49
CA ASN A 634 -82.01 4.15 -15.74
C ASN A 634 -81.01 3.19 -15.09
N VAL A 635 -81.45 2.44 -14.07
CA VAL A 635 -80.67 1.36 -13.48
C VAL A 635 -81.13 0.05 -14.12
N GLU A 636 -80.36 -0.49 -15.06
CA GLU A 636 -80.48 -1.90 -15.46
C GLU A 636 -79.81 -2.78 -14.39
N ILE A 637 -80.61 -3.57 -13.67
CA ILE A 637 -80.12 -4.57 -12.74
C ILE A 637 -79.99 -5.90 -13.49
N THR A 638 -78.78 -6.25 -13.91
CA THR A 638 -78.48 -7.56 -14.50
C THR A 638 -78.13 -8.54 -13.38
N VAL A 639 -79.10 -9.37 -12.96
CA VAL A 639 -78.87 -10.46 -12.01
C VAL A 639 -78.28 -11.64 -12.77
N GLN A 640 -77.01 -11.96 -12.52
CA GLN A 640 -76.39 -13.21 -12.99
C GLN A 640 -76.73 -14.36 -12.02
N PRO A 641 -77.22 -15.51 -12.51
CA PRO A 641 -77.47 -16.67 -11.66
C PRO A 641 -76.15 -17.40 -11.33
N VAL A 642 -75.95 -17.72 -10.06
CA VAL A 642 -74.85 -18.58 -9.58
C VAL A 642 -75.31 -20.04 -9.71
N GLU A 643 -74.68 -20.81 -10.60
CA GLU A 643 -74.79 -22.27 -10.60
C GLU A 643 -73.93 -22.90 -9.49
N PRO A 644 -74.41 -23.96 -8.81
CA PRO A 644 -73.71 -24.58 -7.70
C PRO A 644 -72.67 -25.59 -8.19
N GLN A 645 -71.45 -25.53 -7.64
CA GLN A 645 -70.44 -26.58 -7.77
C GLN A 645 -70.20 -27.26 -6.40
N PRO A 646 -69.84 -28.56 -6.40
CA PRO A 646 -70.15 -29.49 -5.32
C PRO A 646 -69.05 -29.59 -4.24
N VAL A 647 -69.47 -30.16 -3.12
CA VAL A 647 -68.69 -30.49 -1.92
C VAL A 647 -67.60 -31.53 -2.23
N SER A 648 -66.35 -31.28 -1.83
CA SER A 648 -65.40 -32.37 -1.54
C SER A 648 -64.43 -32.05 -0.38
N SER A 649 -64.64 -32.80 0.70
CA SER A 649 -63.67 -33.28 1.71
C SER A 649 -62.73 -32.30 2.41
N LEU A 650 -63.09 -31.96 3.65
CA LEU A 650 -62.13 -31.74 4.74
C LEU A 650 -61.73 -33.09 5.36
N PRO A 651 -60.45 -33.30 5.69
CA PRO A 651 -60.04 -33.96 6.93
C PRO A 651 -59.34 -32.87 7.77
N VAL A 652 -59.70 -32.59 9.02
CA VAL A 652 -59.55 -33.45 10.19
C VAL A 652 -60.43 -32.86 11.32
N ALA A 653 -61.06 -33.73 12.11
CA ALA A 653 -61.92 -33.40 13.23
C ALA A 653 -61.27 -33.76 14.59
N PHE A 654 -61.22 -32.76 15.46
CA PHE A 654 -61.36 -32.72 16.94
C PHE A 654 -60.49 -33.57 17.89
N SER A 655 -59.97 -32.90 18.93
CA SER A 655 -60.43 -33.13 20.33
C SER A 655 -60.02 -31.99 21.27
N ASN A 656 -60.98 -31.18 21.74
CA ASN A 656 -60.82 -30.33 22.93
C ASN A 656 -61.30 -31.11 24.14
N LYS A 657 -60.41 -31.39 25.10
CA LYS A 657 -60.78 -31.80 26.45
C LYS A 657 -60.78 -30.57 27.35
N ILE A 658 -61.93 -30.33 27.97
CA ILE A 658 -62.15 -29.33 29.01
C ILE A 658 -61.84 -30.02 30.35
N GLU A 659 -60.94 -29.44 31.14
CA GLU A 659 -60.86 -29.70 32.58
C GLU A 659 -61.28 -28.42 33.31
N GLN A 660 -62.50 -28.45 33.88
CA GLN A 660 -62.93 -27.51 34.90
C GLN A 660 -62.30 -27.91 36.23
N ASN A 661 -61.49 -27.04 36.81
CA ASN A 661 -61.12 -27.14 38.22
C ASN A 661 -61.92 -26.10 39.00
N VAL A 662 -62.95 -26.60 39.68
CA VAL A 662 -63.66 -25.94 40.77
C VAL A 662 -62.83 -26.15 42.02
N ASN A 663 -62.62 -25.10 42.82
CA ASN A 663 -62.44 -25.30 44.27
C ASN A 663 -63.14 -24.17 45.06
N PRO A 664 -63.63 -24.46 46.27
CA PRO A 664 -64.74 -23.77 46.92
C PRO A 664 -64.32 -22.70 47.95
N ALA A 665 -65.34 -21.96 48.38
CA ALA A 665 -65.51 -21.12 49.57
C ALA A 665 -64.44 -21.20 50.70
N GLU A 666 -63.96 -20.05 51.17
CA GLU A 666 -64.58 -19.21 52.23
C GLU A 666 -64.16 -17.74 52.08
#